data_AF-A0A1G7Z0I0-F1
#
_entry.id   AF-A0A1G7Z0I0-F1
#
_cell.length_a   1.000
_cell.length_b   1.000
_cell.length_c   1.000
_cell.angle_alpha   90.00
_cell.angle_beta   90.00
_cell.angle_gamma   90.00
#
_symmetry.space_group_name_H-M   'P 1'
#
loop_
_entity.id
_entity.type
_entity.pdbx_description
1 polymer ?
#
loop_
_entity_poly.entity_id
_entity_poly.type
_entity_poly.pdbx_seq_one_letter_code
_entity_poly.pdbx_strand_id
1 'polypeptide(L)'
;MTNSLVNPAPVCCSGVKNERQADNGHAAAEAVTENTCPVPGGAANVEQITSETICSVTVPEDGLAIYVSGADKDQASTKPAVLPYPGQVASVHPETTVPTVGKILFEIQKFASWDGDHSVDIQRCTDELLRWHPGNEGQIVERIKKGKEIKVRLAAIYNAAYNSGGQSDAAKKALDSFCKLVPYLKDKGVRALHSGDAAYRRREETQRRKESGKLTNVVPPQLVQRSVLLPSIAPQSRAFAPVPRNGMHPQDIRRQKPAPACSLVIDETGSLFSDEALELSATNHKVGRWVALLVPDQGHGLPKLRPGWHAEEESLEEQDRVVQAVLNANVGVFGLTVQQIPVSTDERWAAGVLSMIDWVLRLLPLDGPTSLKVKIENRDVFAPRMEWKAIESDAIRRLALAYPERARLISLDILVIDKAGSPFNGFVDALAFTWGSPNEASRARLEATQLRGRCFLEGNTEQLLRAWEWLDRGIMIRSQDWSRLLDQPDVGTPGSLTTTILQRLGDSYRSDEVLWQQLVAEVCNHLDSKAIDIGVLSKQVNWLEEFRPVDGKIPPRLRLLWLTARLANANHLGGLEQEWMKEMEDLCQRLMDEDAPLVCWAQLHLAVTATNRFDFASASQLLQHWRSISCQVPGLRYWAQVHSSLGQHAAFLNSPKSAQEAFELAINAFGRLSDDDQRRKDVLQTATYRALVDVEYGEADEARKAVEFVIGPIVEAIDRLAVSDAPANKYHHHLLMRWLIGRGNANERAAYVSKRLSWQCGDGHPWPLIELYRGMLLVDSDKPEACRHAIKAYELASGNFQGPVVRLIGACCRAVAMAWGEAWPEGPAVISTLEGQLPAANEYIVHLRRFLAEPSGHPMEMLQKVLPFNFH
;
A
#
# COMPACT_ATOMS: atom_id res chain seq x y z
N MET A 1 -13.71 -33.34 -49.00
CA MET A 1 -14.75 -33.54 -50.03
C MET A 1 -15.56 -32.26 -50.16
N THR A 2 -16.26 -32.10 -51.28
CA THR A 2 -17.24 -31.05 -51.63
C THR A 2 -18.15 -30.58 -50.48
N ASN A 3 -18.68 -29.35 -50.46
CA ASN A 3 -18.91 -28.44 -51.60
C ASN A 3 -18.71 -26.94 -51.30
N SER A 4 -18.47 -26.16 -52.36
CA SER A 4 -18.24 -24.70 -52.36
C SER A 4 -19.49 -23.93 -52.82
N LEU A 5 -19.47 -22.58 -52.70
CA LEU A 5 -19.94 -21.67 -53.77
C LEU A 5 -19.42 -20.24 -53.56
N VAL A 6 -19.08 -19.54 -54.64
CA VAL A 6 -18.39 -18.23 -54.66
C VAL A 6 -18.75 -17.44 -55.94
N ASN A 7 -19.01 -16.13 -55.81
CA ASN A 7 -19.07 -15.10 -56.90
C ASN A 7 -20.20 -15.24 -57.96
N PRO A 8 -20.45 -14.24 -58.85
CA PRO A 8 -19.64 -13.06 -59.20
C PRO A 8 -20.33 -11.68 -59.32
N ALA A 9 -19.53 -10.63 -59.56
CA ALA A 9 -19.93 -9.33 -60.15
C ALA A 9 -19.73 -9.35 -61.69
N PRO A 10 -20.27 -8.38 -62.48
CA PRO A 10 -19.35 -7.39 -63.11
C PRO A 10 -19.93 -6.01 -63.61
N VAL A 11 -19.08 -4.97 -63.55
CA VAL A 11 -18.63 -4.03 -64.64
C VAL A 11 -19.62 -3.22 -65.55
N CYS A 12 -19.39 -1.88 -65.60
CA CYS A 12 -19.64 -0.83 -66.64
C CYS A 12 -21.03 -0.55 -67.29
N CYS A 13 -21.43 0.74 -67.37
CA CYS A 13 -21.34 1.59 -68.60
C CYS A 13 -22.07 2.97 -68.53
N SER A 14 -21.44 4.04 -69.09
CA SER A 14 -22.03 5.31 -69.62
C SER A 14 -22.87 6.25 -68.70
N GLY A 15 -23.02 7.56 -68.97
CA GLY A 15 -22.29 8.42 -69.93
C GLY A 15 -22.90 9.82 -70.24
N VAL A 16 -22.16 10.89 -69.88
CA VAL A 16 -22.03 12.21 -70.57
C VAL A 16 -23.27 13.12 -70.79
N LYS A 17 -23.27 14.31 -70.15
CA LYS A 17 -23.22 15.64 -70.83
C LYS A 17 -23.11 16.84 -69.85
N ASN A 18 -22.06 17.66 -70.08
CA ASN A 18 -21.95 19.15 -70.06
C ASN A 18 -22.61 19.99 -68.93
N GLU A 19 -22.06 21.15 -68.52
CA GLU A 19 -21.19 22.09 -69.26
C GLU A 19 -20.37 23.05 -68.36
N ARG A 20 -19.10 23.36 -68.73
CA ARG A 20 -18.30 24.61 -68.48
C ARG A 20 -18.09 25.13 -67.02
N GLN A 21 -17.01 25.84 -66.64
CA GLN A 21 -15.73 26.22 -67.30
C GLN A 21 -14.70 26.67 -66.23
N ALA A 22 -13.40 26.42 -66.47
CA ALA A 22 -12.23 27.19 -65.95
C ALA A 22 -12.03 27.38 -64.42
N ASP A 23 -10.82 27.57 -63.86
CA ASP A 23 -9.44 27.24 -64.26
C ASP A 23 -8.54 27.29 -62.99
N ASN A 24 -7.29 26.78 -63.12
CA ASN A 24 -6.04 27.05 -62.35
C ASN A 24 -6.07 27.88 -61.03
N GLY A 25 -5.21 27.62 -60.02
CA GLY A 25 -4.06 26.72 -59.94
C GLY A 25 -3.18 27.00 -58.70
N HIS A 26 -2.23 26.09 -58.44
CA HIS A 26 -1.37 25.93 -57.25
C HIS A 26 -0.73 27.15 -56.51
N ALA A 27 -0.64 26.95 -55.18
CA ALA A 27 0.54 27.09 -54.28
C ALA A 27 1.14 28.45 -53.86
N ALA A 28 1.01 28.70 -52.55
CA ALA A 28 2.06 29.04 -51.56
C ALA A 28 3.18 30.06 -51.88
N ALA A 29 3.22 31.13 -51.08
CA ALA A 29 4.44 31.85 -50.68
C ALA A 29 4.25 32.54 -49.30
N GLU A 30 5.35 33.05 -48.75
CA GLU A 30 5.56 33.46 -47.35
C GLU A 30 5.18 34.93 -47.02
N ALA A 31 5.28 35.26 -45.72
CA ALA A 31 5.84 36.50 -45.14
C ALA A 31 5.02 37.82 -45.04
N VAL A 32 5.00 38.33 -43.79
CA VAL A 32 5.21 39.73 -43.34
C VAL A 32 4.24 40.83 -43.78
N THR A 33 3.57 41.46 -42.79
CA THR A 33 3.68 42.93 -42.55
C THR A 33 3.12 43.34 -41.17
N GLU A 34 3.68 44.41 -40.59
CA GLU A 34 3.22 45.06 -39.35
C GLU A 34 2.48 46.39 -39.65
N ASN A 35 2.23 47.17 -38.58
CA ASN A 35 1.96 48.63 -38.53
C ASN A 35 0.48 49.09 -38.63
N THR A 36 0.04 50.17 -37.96
CA THR A 36 0.82 51.24 -37.28
C THR A 36 0.05 51.93 -36.12
N CYS A 37 0.78 52.26 -35.03
CA CYS A 37 0.63 53.49 -34.19
C CYS A 37 -0.70 53.80 -33.44
N PRO A 38 -0.76 54.79 -32.49
CA PRO A 38 0.21 55.87 -32.21
C PRO A 38 0.77 55.99 -30.78
N VAL A 39 1.70 56.95 -30.67
CA VAL A 39 2.57 57.40 -29.57
C VAL A 39 2.31 58.93 -29.45
N PRO A 40 2.34 59.67 -28.29
CA PRO A 40 3.63 59.95 -27.62
C PRO A 40 3.69 60.35 -26.12
N GLY A 41 4.91 60.27 -25.57
CA GLY A 41 5.38 61.02 -24.39
C GLY A 41 6.00 60.14 -23.29
N GLY A 42 7.26 60.33 -22.87
CA GLY A 42 8.31 61.20 -23.41
C GLY A 42 9.55 61.31 -22.50
N ALA A 43 10.72 61.51 -23.12
CA ALA A 43 12.04 61.78 -22.51
C ALA A 43 12.66 60.70 -21.59
N ALA A 44 13.94 60.40 -21.85
CA ALA A 44 14.82 59.63 -20.97
C ALA A 44 15.94 60.56 -20.45
N ASN A 45 16.68 60.12 -19.42
CA ASN A 45 18.10 60.45 -19.30
C ASN A 45 18.85 59.44 -18.40
N VAL A 46 20.17 59.60 -18.32
CA VAL A 46 21.14 58.53 -18.11
C VAL A 46 22.22 58.93 -17.07
N GLU A 47 22.90 57.91 -16.51
CA GLU A 47 24.24 57.91 -15.89
C GLU A 47 24.47 58.09 -14.35
N GLN A 48 25.43 57.26 -13.91
CA GLN A 48 26.45 57.39 -12.84
C GLN A 48 26.13 57.38 -11.31
N ILE A 49 26.51 56.25 -10.70
CA ILE A 49 27.47 56.09 -9.57
C ILE A 49 27.41 57.07 -8.38
N THR A 50 27.12 56.57 -7.16
CA THR A 50 27.97 56.74 -5.94
C THR A 50 27.47 55.85 -4.77
N SER A 51 28.13 55.93 -3.61
CA SER A 51 28.04 55.00 -2.47
C SER A 51 27.49 55.64 -1.17
N GLU A 52 27.41 54.81 -0.11
CA GLU A 52 27.35 55.13 1.34
C GLU A 52 26.00 55.03 2.11
N THR A 53 25.85 53.92 2.85
CA THR A 53 25.82 53.77 4.34
C THR A 53 24.92 54.66 5.26
N ILE A 54 24.46 54.03 6.37
CA ILE A 54 24.10 54.57 7.72
C ILE A 54 22.59 54.62 8.14
N CYS A 55 22.26 53.87 9.21
CA CYS A 55 21.15 54.01 10.19
C CYS A 55 19.65 53.89 9.74
N SER A 56 18.66 53.62 10.61
CA SER A 56 18.59 52.99 11.97
C SER A 56 17.13 52.93 12.49
N VAL A 57 16.87 52.16 13.57
CA VAL A 57 15.78 52.42 14.58
C VAL A 57 14.33 52.14 14.09
N THR A 58 13.36 51.62 14.86
CA THR A 58 13.18 51.39 16.33
C THR A 58 12.46 50.06 16.62
N VAL A 59 12.48 49.62 17.89
CA VAL A 59 11.57 48.62 18.49
C VAL A 59 10.69 49.31 19.55
N PRO A 60 9.40 48.96 19.74
CA PRO A 60 8.64 49.34 20.92
C PRO A 60 8.82 48.30 22.05
N GLU A 61 9.27 48.73 23.23
CA GLU A 61 9.24 47.94 24.46
C GLU A 61 7.96 48.20 25.27
N ASP A 62 7.43 47.14 25.89
CA ASP A 62 6.66 47.18 27.15
C ASP A 62 6.54 45.72 27.68
N GLY A 63 6.77 45.39 28.95
CA GLY A 63 7.24 46.24 30.05
C GLY A 63 6.78 45.79 31.44
N LEU A 64 7.29 44.66 31.99
CA LEU A 64 7.10 44.34 33.42
C LEU A 64 8.09 43.28 33.94
N ALA A 65 8.59 43.47 35.17
CA ALA A 65 9.62 42.65 35.80
C ALA A 65 9.33 42.37 37.28
N ILE A 66 9.81 41.24 37.82
CA ILE A 66 9.86 40.96 39.27
C ILE A 66 11.21 40.34 39.68
N TYR A 67 11.69 40.81 40.83
CA TYR A 67 12.92 40.50 41.60
C TYR A 67 12.85 39.14 42.36
N VAL A 68 13.89 38.52 42.95
CA VAL A 68 15.38 38.60 42.90
C VAL A 68 16.00 37.39 43.65
N SER A 69 17.33 37.35 43.78
CA SER A 69 18.20 36.57 44.69
C SER A 69 18.71 35.18 44.23
N GLY A 70 19.98 34.82 44.49
CA GLY A 70 21.10 35.69 44.89
C GLY A 70 22.31 35.00 45.55
N ALA A 71 23.52 35.33 45.07
CA ALA A 71 24.84 35.11 45.69
C ALA A 71 25.29 33.62 45.83
N ASP A 72 26.59 33.29 45.94
CA ASP A 72 27.81 34.14 46.00
C ASP A 72 29.06 33.42 45.40
N LYS A 73 30.07 34.22 44.99
CA LYS A 73 31.56 34.06 45.07
C LYS A 73 32.21 32.65 45.15
N ASP A 74 33.40 32.33 44.62
CA ASP A 74 34.55 33.11 44.07
C ASP A 74 35.57 32.11 43.42
N GLN A 75 36.70 32.42 42.73
CA GLN A 75 37.32 33.68 42.25
C GLN A 75 38.15 33.43 40.94
N ALA A 76 39.46 33.78 40.90
CA ALA A 76 40.41 33.66 39.76
C ALA A 76 41.45 32.51 39.98
N SER A 77 42.35 32.13 39.06
CA SER A 77 42.92 32.71 37.82
C SER A 77 43.47 31.55 36.92
N THR A 78 44.18 31.64 35.76
CA THR A 78 45.07 32.66 35.17
C THR A 78 45.22 32.50 33.61
N LYS A 79 46.03 33.38 33.00
CA LYS A 79 46.55 33.46 31.60
C LYS A 79 47.41 32.25 31.13
N PRO A 80 47.82 32.16 29.84
CA PRO A 80 47.49 33.00 28.66
C PRO A 80 46.88 32.19 27.47
N ALA A 81 46.50 32.91 26.40
CA ALA A 81 45.99 32.30 25.16
C ALA A 81 47.11 31.87 24.19
N VAL A 82 46.89 30.75 23.49
CA VAL A 82 47.59 30.34 22.26
C VAL A 82 46.53 29.84 21.27
N LEU A 83 46.58 30.32 20.02
CA LEU A 83 45.67 29.90 18.95
C LEU A 83 46.22 28.68 18.20
N PRO A 84 45.41 27.62 17.98
CA PRO A 84 45.61 26.67 16.89
C PRO A 84 44.58 26.87 15.75
N TYR A 85 44.91 26.34 14.57
CA TYR A 85 44.16 26.52 13.32
C TYR A 85 42.85 25.69 13.28
N PRO A 86 41.85 26.10 12.44
CA PRO A 86 40.65 25.29 12.20
C PRO A 86 41.00 24.05 11.38
N GLY A 87 40.90 22.85 11.96
CA GLY A 87 41.44 21.65 11.32
C GLY A 87 40.98 20.28 11.81
N GLN A 88 39.91 20.17 12.62
CA GLN A 88 39.23 18.89 12.88
C GLN A 88 37.89 19.13 13.61
N VAL A 89 36.77 18.79 12.96
CA VAL A 89 35.52 18.51 13.68
C VAL A 89 35.54 17.01 13.99
N ALA A 90 35.99 16.66 15.19
CA ALA A 90 35.88 15.29 15.66
C ALA A 90 34.39 14.95 15.82
N SER A 91 33.91 13.94 15.07
CA SER A 91 32.57 13.41 15.24
C SER A 91 32.49 12.69 16.58
N VAL A 92 32.01 13.39 17.62
CA VAL A 92 31.69 12.80 18.91
C VAL A 92 30.52 11.85 18.72
N HIS A 93 30.82 10.59 18.45
CA HIS A 93 29.87 9.52 18.66
C HIS A 93 29.46 9.56 20.14
N PRO A 94 28.16 9.57 20.48
CA PRO A 94 27.76 9.34 21.85
C PRO A 94 28.23 7.93 22.22
N GLU A 95 29.09 7.81 23.23
CA GLU A 95 29.42 6.50 23.79
C GLU A 95 28.12 5.84 24.23
N THR A 96 27.77 4.72 23.58
CA THR A 96 26.61 3.91 23.96
C THR A 96 26.92 3.22 25.28
N THR A 97 26.73 3.94 26.38
CA THR A 97 27.01 3.47 27.74
C THR A 97 26.28 2.17 27.99
N VAL A 98 27.01 1.04 28.03
CA VAL A 98 26.44 -0.29 28.25
C VAL A 98 25.59 -0.24 29.54
N PRO A 99 24.28 -0.52 29.47
CA PRO A 99 23.42 -0.33 30.64
C PRO A 99 23.84 -1.29 31.75
N THR A 100 23.91 -0.79 32.98
CA THR A 100 24.33 -1.60 34.12
C THR A 100 23.29 -2.69 34.41
N VAL A 101 23.76 -3.89 34.81
CA VAL A 101 22.92 -5.03 35.22
C VAL A 101 21.77 -4.59 36.13
N GLY A 102 22.07 -3.78 37.15
CA GLY A 102 21.08 -3.27 38.09
C GLY A 102 19.99 -2.39 37.48
N LYS A 103 20.27 -1.64 36.41
CA LYS A 103 19.28 -0.81 35.70
C LYS A 103 18.30 -1.68 34.92
N ILE A 104 18.79 -2.65 34.15
CA ILE A 104 17.92 -3.54 33.36
C ILE A 104 17.11 -4.47 34.28
N LEU A 105 17.73 -5.03 35.32
CA LEU A 105 17.04 -5.83 36.35
C LEU A 105 15.96 -5.02 37.11
N PHE A 106 16.14 -3.71 37.28
CA PHE A 106 15.11 -2.83 37.85
C PHE A 106 13.93 -2.63 36.89
N GLU A 107 14.20 -2.42 35.60
CA GLU A 107 13.15 -2.30 34.57
C GLU A 107 12.35 -3.61 34.43
N ILE A 108 13.00 -4.78 34.41
CA ILE A 108 12.35 -6.11 34.46
C ILE A 108 11.41 -6.23 35.68
N GLN A 109 11.89 -5.86 36.88
CA GLN A 109 11.08 -5.89 38.11
C GLN A 109 9.92 -4.88 38.06
N LYS A 110 10.14 -3.73 37.42
CA LYS A 110 9.17 -2.64 37.24
C LYS A 110 8.04 -3.10 36.31
N PHE A 111 8.31 -3.60 35.11
CA PHE A 111 7.28 -4.13 34.20
C PHE A 111 6.52 -5.30 34.84
N ALA A 112 7.21 -6.23 35.50
CA ALA A 112 6.57 -7.32 36.25
C ALA A 112 5.69 -6.85 37.45
N SER A 113 5.76 -5.56 37.83
CA SER A 113 4.92 -4.94 38.87
C SER A 113 3.71 -4.13 38.34
N TRP A 114 3.45 -4.13 37.03
CA TRP A 114 2.39 -3.33 36.39
C TRP A 114 1.16 -4.17 36.05
N ASP A 115 -0.01 -3.51 35.98
CA ASP A 115 -1.26 -4.12 35.49
C ASP A 115 -1.30 -4.18 33.95
N GLY A 116 -2.03 -5.15 33.41
CA GLY A 116 -1.88 -5.62 32.02
C GLY A 116 -0.86 -6.77 31.88
N ASP A 117 -0.63 -7.20 30.63
CA ASP A 117 0.48 -8.08 30.26
C ASP A 117 1.65 -7.25 29.70
N HIS A 118 2.84 -7.48 30.25
CA HIS A 118 4.09 -6.81 29.90
C HIS A 118 5.18 -7.84 29.54
N SER A 119 4.76 -9.03 29.10
CA SER A 119 5.62 -10.15 28.70
C SER A 119 6.67 -9.74 27.66
N VAL A 120 6.27 -8.97 26.64
CA VAL A 120 7.16 -8.47 25.58
C VAL A 120 8.23 -7.50 26.13
N ASP A 121 7.87 -6.59 27.03
CA ASP A 121 8.82 -5.67 27.66
C ASP A 121 9.81 -6.39 28.60
N ILE A 122 9.31 -7.36 29.35
CA ILE A 122 10.13 -8.23 30.21
C ILE A 122 11.10 -9.05 29.35
N GLN A 123 10.65 -9.58 28.21
CA GLN A 123 11.50 -10.33 27.28
C GLN A 123 12.56 -9.41 26.64
N ARG A 124 12.16 -8.25 26.12
CA ARG A 124 13.08 -7.24 25.55
C ARG A 124 14.21 -6.86 26.53
N CYS A 125 13.86 -6.59 27.79
CA CYS A 125 14.85 -6.28 28.82
C CYS A 125 15.68 -7.52 29.23
N THR A 126 15.12 -8.73 29.15
CA THR A 126 15.84 -9.98 29.38
C THR A 126 16.88 -10.21 28.30
N ASP A 127 16.51 -10.05 27.02
CA ASP A 127 17.40 -10.18 25.87
C ASP A 127 18.50 -9.11 25.88
N GLU A 128 18.16 -7.86 26.22
CA GLU A 128 19.13 -6.78 26.41
C GLU A 128 20.12 -7.10 27.53
N LEU A 129 19.65 -7.58 28.68
CA LEU A 129 20.53 -7.94 29.80
C LEU A 129 21.45 -9.11 29.46
N LEU A 130 20.93 -10.18 28.86
CA LEU A 130 21.73 -11.36 28.52
C LEU A 130 22.71 -11.10 27.36
N ARG A 131 22.38 -10.20 26.43
CA ARG A 131 23.27 -9.75 25.35
C ARG A 131 24.51 -9.01 25.86
N TRP A 132 24.36 -8.18 26.90
CA TRP A 132 25.47 -7.38 27.44
C TRP A 132 26.13 -8.00 28.68
N HIS A 133 25.39 -8.81 29.44
CA HIS A 133 25.80 -9.41 30.72
C HIS A 133 25.24 -10.84 30.85
N PRO A 134 25.75 -11.83 30.11
CA PRO A 134 25.31 -13.23 30.21
C PRO A 134 25.56 -13.83 31.61
N GLY A 135 24.81 -14.87 31.99
CA GLY A 135 24.92 -15.49 33.32
C GLY A 135 24.06 -14.83 34.41
N ASN A 136 23.07 -14.01 34.02
CA ASN A 136 22.17 -13.29 34.94
C ASN A 136 20.74 -13.86 34.99
N GLU A 137 20.51 -15.04 34.41
CA GLU A 137 19.20 -15.67 34.23
C GLU A 137 18.48 -15.89 35.57
N GLY A 138 19.21 -16.33 36.60
CA GLY A 138 18.68 -16.49 37.96
C GLY A 138 18.23 -15.17 38.59
N GLN A 139 18.93 -14.06 38.32
CA GLN A 139 18.53 -12.73 38.80
C GLN A 139 17.30 -12.20 38.05
N ILE A 140 17.17 -12.50 36.76
CA ILE A 140 16.00 -12.15 35.95
C ILE A 140 14.74 -12.81 36.51
N VAL A 141 14.79 -14.13 36.75
CA VAL A 141 13.68 -14.89 37.36
C VAL A 141 13.33 -14.34 38.75
N GLU A 142 14.32 -14.02 39.58
CA GLU A 142 14.10 -13.44 40.91
C GLU A 142 13.44 -12.05 40.84
N ARG A 143 13.83 -11.20 39.88
CA ARG A 143 13.23 -9.87 39.67
C ARG A 143 11.81 -9.94 39.12
N ILE A 144 11.51 -10.85 38.19
CA ILE A 144 10.14 -11.08 37.71
C ILE A 144 9.25 -11.54 38.87
N LYS A 145 9.74 -12.43 39.74
CA LYS A 145 9.03 -12.87 40.95
C LYS A 145 8.77 -11.70 41.91
N LYS A 146 9.79 -10.91 42.25
CA LYS A 146 9.67 -9.72 43.12
C LYS A 146 8.69 -8.68 42.55
N GLY A 147 8.68 -8.47 41.23
CA GLY A 147 7.71 -7.59 40.56
C GLY A 147 6.26 -8.07 40.75
N LYS A 148 6.00 -9.37 40.53
CA LYS A 148 4.68 -9.98 40.73
C LYS A 148 4.22 -9.92 42.19
N GLU A 149 5.12 -10.12 43.15
CA GLU A 149 4.83 -9.95 44.58
C GLU A 149 4.49 -8.49 44.94
N ILE A 150 5.15 -7.51 44.33
CA ILE A 150 4.83 -6.08 44.48
C ILE A 150 3.43 -5.79 43.92
N LYS A 151 3.08 -6.32 42.74
CA LYS A 151 1.75 -6.15 42.10
C LYS A 151 0.62 -6.62 43.02
N VAL A 152 0.72 -7.83 43.57
CA VAL A 152 -0.27 -8.39 44.51
C VAL A 152 -0.44 -7.52 45.76
N ARG A 153 0.66 -6.96 46.29
CA ARG A 153 0.60 -6.08 47.47
C ARG A 153 0.01 -4.69 47.16
N LEU A 154 0.27 -4.13 45.99
CA LEU A 154 -0.36 -2.88 45.53
C LEU A 154 -1.88 -3.05 45.35
N ALA A 155 -2.31 -4.17 44.76
CA ALA A 155 -3.73 -4.53 44.64
C ALA A 155 -4.40 -4.68 46.02
N ALA A 156 -3.70 -5.19 47.03
CA ALA A 156 -4.22 -5.28 48.40
C ALA A 156 -4.46 -3.88 49.04
N ILE A 157 -3.59 -2.90 48.80
CA ILE A 157 -3.79 -1.51 49.24
C ILE A 157 -5.02 -0.90 48.54
N TYR A 158 -5.09 -1.03 47.21
CA TYR A 158 -6.22 -0.53 46.42
C TYR A 158 -7.54 -1.14 46.88
N ASN A 159 -7.60 -2.45 47.08
CA ASN A 159 -8.82 -3.15 47.51
C ASN A 159 -9.24 -2.80 48.95
N ALA A 160 -8.30 -2.58 49.87
CA ALA A 160 -8.61 -2.08 51.21
C ALA A 160 -9.19 -0.65 51.15
N ALA A 161 -8.60 0.23 50.35
CA ALA A 161 -9.06 1.61 50.16
C ALA A 161 -10.41 1.69 49.40
N TYR A 162 -10.64 0.81 48.42
CA TYR A 162 -11.90 0.72 47.68
C TYR A 162 -13.07 0.19 48.53
N ASN A 163 -12.79 -0.73 49.45
CA ASN A 163 -13.85 -1.32 50.27
C ASN A 163 -14.21 -0.51 51.50
N SER A 164 -13.24 0.18 52.12
CA SER A 164 -13.42 0.85 53.42
C SER A 164 -12.95 2.31 53.45
N GLY A 165 -12.54 2.87 52.32
CA GLY A 165 -11.93 4.20 52.23
C GLY A 165 -10.44 4.21 52.57
N GLY A 166 -9.68 5.08 51.92
CA GLY A 166 -8.23 5.22 52.10
C GLY A 166 -7.82 5.79 53.46
N GLN A 167 -8.77 6.34 54.23
CA GLN A 167 -8.57 6.75 55.62
C GLN A 167 -8.82 5.64 56.64
N SER A 168 -9.30 4.45 56.23
CA SER A 168 -9.50 3.32 57.15
C SER A 168 -8.20 2.74 57.69
N ASP A 169 -8.25 2.15 58.88
CA ASP A 169 -7.11 1.46 59.48
C ASP A 169 -6.66 0.25 58.66
N ALA A 170 -7.58 -0.40 57.94
CA ALA A 170 -7.25 -1.47 57.00
C ALA A 170 -6.37 -0.97 55.84
N ALA A 171 -6.78 0.14 55.20
CA ALA A 171 -6.04 0.72 54.07
C ALA A 171 -4.70 1.35 54.52
N LYS A 172 -4.69 2.02 55.68
CA LYS A 172 -3.47 2.53 56.32
C LYS A 172 -2.51 1.40 56.66
N LYS A 173 -2.96 0.34 57.35
CA LYS A 173 -2.14 -0.82 57.72
C LYS A 173 -1.61 -1.60 56.50
N ALA A 174 -2.37 -1.65 55.40
CA ALA A 174 -1.90 -2.20 54.13
C ALA A 174 -0.76 -1.36 53.53
N LEU A 175 -0.91 -0.03 53.48
CA LEU A 175 0.14 0.87 53.02
C LEU A 175 1.38 0.82 53.92
N ASP A 176 1.20 0.84 55.24
CA ASP A 176 2.30 0.80 56.22
C ASP A 176 3.11 -0.50 56.12
N SER A 177 2.42 -1.63 55.95
CA SER A 177 3.02 -2.95 55.71
C SER A 177 3.81 -2.97 54.39
N PHE A 178 3.25 -2.41 53.32
CA PHE A 178 3.94 -2.27 52.03
C PHE A 178 5.16 -1.35 52.12
N CYS A 179 5.06 -0.20 52.77
CA CYS A 179 6.16 0.76 52.92
C CYS A 179 7.30 0.25 53.81
N LYS A 180 7.02 -0.64 54.78
CA LYS A 180 8.06 -1.33 55.57
C LYS A 180 8.81 -2.41 54.76
N LEU A 181 8.12 -3.06 53.82
CA LEU A 181 8.69 -4.14 52.99
C LEU A 181 9.33 -3.64 51.69
N VAL A 182 8.85 -2.55 51.11
CA VAL A 182 9.31 -1.99 49.83
C VAL A 182 9.41 -0.45 49.90
N PRO A 183 10.32 0.12 50.73
CA PRO A 183 10.32 1.55 51.04
C PRO A 183 10.43 2.47 49.81
N TYR A 184 11.22 2.07 48.82
CA TYR A 184 11.47 2.82 47.59
C TYR A 184 10.27 2.88 46.63
N LEU A 185 9.17 2.17 46.90
CA LEU A 185 7.91 2.25 46.15
C LEU A 185 6.76 2.92 46.92
N LYS A 186 7.05 3.61 48.04
CA LYS A 186 6.05 4.34 48.85
C LYS A 186 5.03 5.10 48.01
N ASP A 187 5.47 5.84 46.99
CA ASP A 187 4.60 6.66 46.15
C ASP A 187 3.66 5.84 45.24
N LYS A 188 4.07 4.63 44.80
CA LYS A 188 3.16 3.69 44.14
C LYS A 188 2.08 3.21 45.13
N GLY A 189 2.46 2.93 46.37
CA GLY A 189 1.52 2.55 47.44
C GLY A 189 0.52 3.67 47.75
N VAL A 190 0.99 4.91 47.88
CA VAL A 190 0.13 6.11 48.08
C VAL A 190 -0.80 6.33 46.89
N ARG A 191 -0.32 6.17 45.65
CA ARG A 191 -1.20 6.23 44.47
C ARG A 191 -2.26 5.13 44.46
N ALA A 192 -1.92 3.89 44.81
CA ALA A 192 -2.89 2.80 44.95
C ALA A 192 -3.95 3.10 46.04
N LEU A 193 -3.53 3.65 47.18
CA LEU A 193 -4.42 4.12 48.26
C LEU A 193 -5.39 5.21 47.75
N HIS A 194 -4.88 6.22 47.04
CA HIS A 194 -5.68 7.33 46.54
C HIS A 194 -6.68 6.89 45.45
N SER A 195 -6.26 6.03 44.51
CA SER A 195 -7.14 5.50 43.48
C SER A 195 -8.28 4.67 44.07
N GLY A 196 -8.00 3.85 45.08
CA GLY A 196 -9.00 3.06 45.79
C GLY A 196 -9.97 3.95 46.59
N ASP A 197 -9.47 4.95 47.30
CA ASP A 197 -10.30 5.92 48.04
C ASP A 197 -11.21 6.72 47.11
N ALA A 198 -10.70 7.17 45.96
CA ALA A 198 -11.50 7.84 44.94
C ALA A 198 -12.59 6.93 44.36
N ALA A 199 -12.35 5.61 44.25
CA ALA A 199 -13.37 4.65 43.86
C ALA A 199 -14.39 4.38 44.99
N TYR A 200 -13.96 4.28 46.25
CA TYR A 200 -14.83 4.16 47.43
C TYR A 200 -15.77 5.37 47.55
N ARG A 201 -15.25 6.60 47.48
CA ARG A 201 -16.07 7.83 47.54
C ARG A 201 -17.11 7.89 46.43
N ARG A 202 -16.77 7.48 45.20
CA ARG A 202 -17.74 7.39 44.09
C ARG A 202 -18.82 6.34 44.36
N ARG A 203 -18.49 5.21 45.01
CA ARG A 203 -19.45 4.17 45.41
C ARG A 203 -20.39 4.66 46.52
N GLU A 204 -19.84 5.27 47.57
CA GLU A 204 -20.56 5.96 48.65
C GLU A 204 -21.54 7.01 48.10
N GLU A 205 -21.05 7.91 47.24
CA GLU A 205 -21.87 8.99 46.68
C GLU A 205 -22.97 8.45 45.74
N THR A 206 -22.69 7.41 44.95
CA THR A 206 -23.71 6.72 44.15
C THR A 206 -24.80 6.12 45.04
N GLN A 207 -24.42 5.52 46.17
CA GLN A 207 -25.34 4.91 47.11
C GLN A 207 -26.20 5.97 47.83
N ARG A 208 -25.59 7.03 48.38
CA ARG A 208 -26.31 8.14 49.01
C ARG A 208 -27.26 8.86 48.04
N ARG A 209 -26.90 8.98 46.75
CA ARG A 209 -27.78 9.55 45.71
C ARG A 209 -28.99 8.65 45.39
N LYS A 210 -28.85 7.32 45.45
CA LYS A 210 -29.98 6.38 45.38
C LYS A 210 -30.89 6.50 46.62
N GLU A 211 -30.31 6.50 47.81
CA GLU A 211 -31.03 6.51 49.09
C GLU A 211 -31.77 7.83 49.35
N SER A 212 -31.30 8.95 48.79
CA SER A 212 -31.93 10.27 48.93
C SER A 212 -32.94 10.62 47.83
N GLY A 213 -33.19 9.72 46.87
CA GLY A 213 -34.24 9.85 45.85
C GLY A 213 -34.08 10.99 44.84
N LYS A 214 -32.94 11.71 44.84
CA LYS A 214 -32.71 12.89 43.97
C LYS A 214 -31.86 12.53 42.75
N LEU A 215 -32.51 11.96 41.73
CA LEU A 215 -31.95 11.74 40.39
C LEU A 215 -32.40 12.81 39.39
N THR A 216 -32.19 14.08 39.74
CA THR A 216 -32.15 15.18 38.76
C THR A 216 -31.05 16.18 39.12
N ASN A 217 -30.19 16.46 38.14
CA ASN A 217 -29.65 17.80 37.94
C ASN A 217 -29.33 17.93 36.46
N VAL A 218 -30.02 18.86 35.80
CA VAL A 218 -29.92 19.09 34.36
C VAL A 218 -28.55 19.65 34.03
N VAL A 219 -27.80 18.96 33.17
CA VAL A 219 -26.76 19.60 32.36
C VAL A 219 -27.46 20.06 31.08
N PRO A 220 -27.46 21.37 30.73
CA PRO A 220 -28.00 21.80 29.45
C PRO A 220 -27.20 21.14 28.32
N PRO A 221 -27.81 20.75 27.19
CA PRO A 221 -27.10 20.08 26.12
C PRO A 221 -25.96 20.96 25.63
N GLN A 222 -24.71 20.52 25.86
CA GLN A 222 -23.59 21.04 25.09
C GLN A 222 -23.79 20.59 23.66
N LEU A 223 -24.43 21.46 22.87
CA LEU A 223 -24.25 21.49 21.43
C LEU A 223 -22.76 21.62 21.19
N VAL A 224 -22.11 20.50 20.89
CA VAL A 224 -20.82 20.48 20.22
C VAL A 224 -21.06 21.08 18.84
N GLN A 225 -21.01 22.42 18.78
CA GLN A 225 -20.64 23.10 17.57
C GLN A 225 -19.24 22.62 17.21
N ARG A 226 -19.16 21.54 16.43
CA ARG A 226 -18.06 21.37 15.49
C ARG A 226 -18.04 22.67 14.69
N SER A 227 -17.11 23.56 15.02
CA SER A 227 -16.68 24.63 14.12
C SER A 227 -15.94 23.98 12.94
N VAL A 228 -16.71 23.25 12.12
CA VAL A 228 -16.45 23.24 10.69
C VAL A 228 -16.44 24.71 10.30
N LEU A 229 -15.25 25.24 10.01
CA LEU A 229 -15.11 26.50 9.31
C LEU A 229 -15.67 26.29 7.90
N LEU A 230 -17.00 26.33 7.80
CA LEU A 230 -17.71 26.55 6.56
C LEU A 230 -17.10 27.82 5.96
N PRO A 231 -16.57 27.78 4.72
CA PRO A 231 -16.10 28.99 4.06
C PRO A 231 -17.20 30.06 4.12
N SER A 232 -16.87 31.26 4.60
CA SER A 232 -17.83 32.37 4.74
C SER A 232 -18.28 32.97 3.39
N ILE A 233 -17.98 32.26 2.30
CA ILE A 233 -18.45 32.50 0.94
C ILE A 233 -19.30 31.26 0.63
N ALA A 234 -20.59 31.47 0.36
CA ALA A 234 -21.44 30.38 -0.13
C ALA A 234 -20.80 29.81 -1.40
N PRO A 235 -20.39 28.52 -1.43
CA PRO A 235 -19.74 27.95 -2.60
C PRO A 235 -20.70 28.03 -3.78
N GLN A 236 -20.18 28.36 -4.96
CA GLN A 236 -20.97 28.34 -6.20
C GLN A 236 -21.46 26.91 -6.41
N SER A 237 -22.74 26.67 -6.10
CA SER A 237 -23.34 25.34 -6.18
C SER A 237 -23.38 24.88 -7.63
N ARG A 238 -22.57 23.88 -7.96
CA ARG A 238 -22.46 23.29 -9.30
C ARG A 238 -23.25 21.99 -9.36
N ALA A 239 -23.94 21.75 -10.48
CA ALA A 239 -24.62 20.49 -10.71
C ALA A 239 -23.60 19.39 -11.07
N PHE A 240 -23.34 18.48 -10.13
CA PHE A 240 -22.56 17.27 -10.40
C PHE A 240 -23.41 16.17 -11.03
N ALA A 241 -22.75 15.24 -11.73
CA ALA A 241 -23.41 14.11 -12.38
C ALA A 241 -24.22 13.25 -11.38
N PRO A 242 -25.38 12.71 -11.82
CA PRO A 242 -26.20 11.83 -10.99
C PRO A 242 -25.46 10.52 -10.70
N VAL A 243 -25.88 9.82 -9.64
CA VAL A 243 -25.27 8.54 -9.22
C VAL A 243 -25.41 7.47 -10.31
N PRO A 244 -24.30 6.99 -10.91
CA PRO A 244 -24.33 5.90 -11.88
C PRO A 244 -24.84 4.61 -11.24
N ARG A 245 -25.70 3.86 -11.94
CA ARG A 245 -26.27 2.58 -11.45
C ARG A 245 -25.58 1.33 -12.00
N ASN A 246 -24.67 1.50 -12.97
CA ASN A 246 -23.93 0.40 -13.57
C ASN A 246 -22.84 -0.13 -12.62
N GLY A 247 -22.58 -1.44 -12.64
CA GLY A 247 -21.55 -2.07 -11.80
C GLY A 247 -21.87 -2.19 -10.30
N MET A 248 -22.89 -1.50 -9.77
CA MET A 248 -23.29 -1.59 -8.36
C MET A 248 -23.66 -3.03 -7.95
N HIS A 249 -23.19 -3.46 -6.78
CA HIS A 249 -23.55 -4.75 -6.19
C HIS A 249 -25.08 -4.87 -5.98
N PRO A 250 -25.74 -6.04 -6.17
CA PRO A 250 -27.20 -6.14 -6.03
C PRO A 250 -27.72 -5.72 -4.65
N GLN A 251 -26.96 -5.98 -3.59
CA GLN A 251 -27.26 -5.57 -2.21
C GLN A 251 -26.70 -4.18 -1.85
N ASP A 252 -26.26 -3.36 -2.80
CA ASP A 252 -25.89 -1.98 -2.49
C ASP A 252 -27.13 -1.17 -2.10
N ILE A 253 -27.08 -0.41 -1.00
CA ILE A 253 -28.20 0.43 -0.54
C ILE A 253 -28.65 1.40 -1.66
N ARG A 254 -27.70 1.97 -2.40
CA ARG A 254 -27.95 2.95 -3.49
C ARG A 254 -28.65 2.33 -4.70
N ARG A 255 -28.58 1.00 -4.84
CA ARG A 255 -29.22 0.22 -5.90
C ARG A 255 -30.64 -0.26 -5.53
N GLN A 256 -31.01 -0.22 -4.24
CA GLN A 256 -32.35 -0.66 -3.82
C GLN A 256 -33.46 0.23 -4.41
N LYS A 257 -34.69 -0.28 -4.39
CA LYS A 257 -35.87 0.53 -4.68
C LYS A 257 -36.23 1.37 -3.45
N PRO A 258 -36.75 2.60 -3.61
CA PRO A 258 -37.43 3.30 -2.53
C PRO A 258 -38.55 2.45 -1.92
N ALA A 259 -38.81 2.65 -0.64
CA ALA A 259 -39.90 2.02 0.08
C ALA A 259 -40.39 2.92 1.22
N PRO A 260 -41.70 2.98 1.52
CA PRO A 260 -42.25 3.87 2.55
C PRO A 260 -41.94 3.41 3.99
N ALA A 261 -41.49 2.16 4.18
CA ALA A 261 -41.10 1.63 5.47
C ALA A 261 -39.99 0.59 5.32
N CYS A 262 -38.92 0.75 6.11
CA CYS A 262 -37.77 -0.14 6.16
C CYS A 262 -37.34 -0.42 7.60
N SER A 263 -36.86 -1.64 7.83
CA SER A 263 -36.16 -2.06 9.04
C SER A 263 -34.65 -2.17 8.75
N LEU A 264 -33.81 -1.44 9.47
CA LEU A 264 -32.35 -1.60 9.45
C LEU A 264 -31.94 -2.42 10.67
N VAL A 265 -31.43 -3.63 10.47
CA VAL A 265 -30.95 -4.49 11.56
C VAL A 265 -29.42 -4.42 11.59
N ILE A 266 -28.84 -4.16 12.76
CA ILE A 266 -27.40 -4.01 12.99
C ILE A 266 -26.92 -5.10 13.95
N ASP A 267 -25.82 -5.75 13.58
CA ASP A 267 -25.10 -6.77 14.34
C ASP A 267 -23.58 -6.53 14.22
N GLU A 268 -22.76 -7.20 15.03
CA GLU A 268 -21.31 -7.01 15.04
C GLU A 268 -20.49 -8.30 15.11
N THR A 269 -19.20 -8.19 14.80
CA THR A 269 -18.22 -9.27 14.93
C THR A 269 -16.87 -8.72 15.39
N GLY A 270 -15.98 -9.61 15.86
CA GLY A 270 -14.73 -9.23 16.50
C GLY A 270 -14.90 -8.81 17.96
N SER A 271 -13.78 -8.62 18.65
CA SER A 271 -13.73 -8.41 20.11
C SER A 271 -13.08 -7.09 20.53
N LEU A 272 -12.24 -6.49 19.68
CA LEU A 272 -11.55 -5.24 19.95
C LEU A 272 -12.26 -4.09 19.23
N PHE A 273 -13.00 -3.31 20.01
CA PHE A 273 -13.58 -2.03 19.61
C PHE A 273 -12.83 -0.83 20.24
N SER A 274 -11.59 -1.07 20.66
CA SER A 274 -10.67 -0.13 21.31
C SER A 274 -9.60 0.38 20.35
N ASP A 275 -8.77 1.32 20.80
CA ASP A 275 -7.61 1.83 20.03
C ASP A 275 -6.57 0.74 19.75
N GLU A 276 -6.53 -0.33 20.54
CA GLU A 276 -5.74 -1.54 20.31
C GLU A 276 -6.03 -2.20 18.95
N ALA A 277 -7.21 -1.96 18.37
CA ALA A 277 -7.56 -2.45 17.04
C ALA A 277 -6.84 -1.71 15.90
N LEU A 278 -6.21 -0.55 16.15
CA LEU A 278 -5.48 0.22 15.13
C LEU A 278 -4.14 -0.44 14.77
N GLU A 279 -3.51 -1.12 15.72
CA GLU A 279 -2.22 -1.84 15.55
C GLU A 279 -2.38 -3.20 14.83
N LEU A 280 -3.60 -3.55 14.40
CA LEU A 280 -3.92 -4.82 13.75
C LEU A 280 -4.16 -4.65 12.25
N SER A 281 -3.94 -5.70 11.46
CA SER A 281 -4.39 -5.71 10.06
C SER A 281 -5.92 -5.64 9.99
N ALA A 282 -6.47 -4.93 9.00
CA ALA A 282 -7.93 -4.83 8.78
C ALA A 282 -8.62 -6.21 8.55
N THR A 283 -7.84 -7.23 8.21
CA THR A 283 -8.26 -8.63 8.03
C THR A 283 -8.22 -9.46 9.32
N ASN A 284 -7.73 -8.92 10.45
CA ASN A 284 -7.59 -9.67 11.70
C ASN A 284 -8.98 -9.93 12.33
N HIS A 285 -9.27 -11.19 12.70
CA HIS A 285 -10.56 -11.59 13.28
C HIS A 285 -10.93 -10.82 14.56
N LYS A 286 -9.95 -10.31 15.32
CA LYS A 286 -10.22 -9.53 16.55
C LYS A 286 -10.75 -8.13 16.30
N VAL A 287 -10.43 -7.52 15.15
CA VAL A 287 -10.87 -6.14 14.82
C VAL A 287 -12.39 -6.09 14.81
N GLY A 288 -12.97 -5.19 15.60
CA GLY A 288 -14.40 -4.97 15.65
C GLY A 288 -14.96 -4.51 14.31
N ARG A 289 -16.07 -5.10 13.86
CA ARG A 289 -16.80 -4.74 12.64
C ARG A 289 -18.29 -4.76 12.91
N TRP A 290 -19.05 -3.89 12.25
CA TRP A 290 -20.50 -3.90 12.29
C TRP A 290 -21.06 -4.14 10.90
N VAL A 291 -22.15 -4.89 10.82
CA VAL A 291 -22.89 -5.17 9.58
C VAL A 291 -24.33 -4.72 9.75
N ALA A 292 -24.86 -4.09 8.69
CA ALA A 292 -26.23 -3.64 8.56
C ALA A 292 -26.94 -4.42 7.46
N LEU A 293 -28.17 -4.85 7.74
CA LEU A 293 -29.12 -5.35 6.75
C LEU A 293 -30.35 -4.43 6.72
N LEU A 294 -30.50 -3.72 5.61
CA LEU A 294 -31.64 -2.86 5.30
C LEU A 294 -32.72 -3.68 4.57
N VAL A 295 -33.82 -3.96 5.26
CA VAL A 295 -34.94 -4.77 4.77
C VAL A 295 -36.17 -3.88 4.58
N PRO A 296 -36.73 -3.74 3.36
CA PRO A 296 -38.02 -3.08 3.19
C PRO A 296 -39.14 -3.92 3.81
N ASP A 297 -40.10 -3.28 4.51
CA ASP A 297 -41.17 -3.96 5.25
C ASP A 297 -42.11 -4.81 4.33
N GLN A 298 -42.00 -4.66 3.00
CA GLN A 298 -42.63 -5.52 1.98
C GLN A 298 -41.66 -5.82 0.81
N GLY A 299 -41.84 -6.96 0.14
CA GLY A 299 -41.14 -7.30 -1.11
C GLY A 299 -39.67 -7.71 -0.98
N HIS A 300 -39.12 -7.75 0.23
CA HIS A 300 -37.71 -8.09 0.48
C HIS A 300 -37.31 -9.49 -0.01
N GLY A 301 -38.18 -10.51 0.13
CA GLY A 301 -37.96 -11.85 -0.43
C GLY A 301 -37.07 -12.80 0.40
N LEU A 302 -36.61 -12.39 1.58
CA LEU A 302 -35.90 -13.28 2.51
C LEU A 302 -36.84 -14.40 3.03
N PRO A 303 -36.38 -15.66 3.09
CA PRO A 303 -37.14 -16.75 3.72
C PRO A 303 -37.16 -16.59 5.25
N LYS A 304 -38.09 -17.29 5.92
CA LYS A 304 -38.11 -17.36 7.38
C LYS A 304 -37.06 -18.35 7.90
N LEU A 305 -36.14 -17.89 8.75
CA LEU A 305 -35.20 -18.75 9.48
C LEU A 305 -35.88 -19.43 10.69
N ARG A 306 -35.21 -20.45 11.26
CA ARG A 306 -35.63 -21.05 12.54
C ARG A 306 -35.41 -20.07 13.70
N PRO A 307 -36.22 -20.09 14.77
CA PRO A 307 -35.96 -19.29 15.96
C PRO A 307 -34.60 -19.66 16.56
N GLY A 308 -33.82 -18.65 16.98
CA GLY A 308 -32.50 -18.86 17.58
C GLY A 308 -31.41 -19.36 16.62
N TRP A 309 -31.56 -19.15 15.30
CA TRP A 309 -30.47 -19.37 14.33
C TRP A 309 -29.27 -18.49 14.68
N HIS A 310 -28.08 -19.08 14.79
CA HIS A 310 -26.83 -18.36 15.11
C HIS A 310 -25.64 -18.93 14.34
N ALA A 311 -24.86 -18.08 13.66
CA ALA A 311 -23.91 -18.53 12.63
C ALA A 311 -22.82 -19.47 13.17
N GLU A 312 -22.34 -19.27 14.40
CA GLU A 312 -21.35 -20.14 15.06
C GLU A 312 -21.87 -21.55 15.37
N GLU A 313 -23.19 -21.75 15.42
CA GLU A 313 -23.84 -23.04 15.70
C GLU A 313 -24.23 -23.82 14.43
N GLU A 314 -24.08 -23.22 13.25
CA GLU A 314 -24.49 -23.80 11.96
C GLU A 314 -23.40 -24.55 11.20
N SER A 315 -23.81 -25.46 10.31
CA SER A 315 -22.91 -26.03 9.29
C SER A 315 -22.56 -25.02 8.21
N LEU A 316 -21.46 -25.26 7.48
CA LEU A 316 -21.00 -24.36 6.42
C LEU A 316 -22.02 -24.22 5.29
N GLU A 317 -22.72 -25.32 4.95
CA GLU A 317 -23.75 -25.36 3.91
C GLU A 317 -25.00 -24.56 4.32
N GLU A 318 -25.37 -24.55 5.60
CA GLU A 318 -26.48 -23.76 6.14
C GLU A 318 -26.11 -22.27 6.18
N GLN A 319 -24.88 -21.93 6.58
CA GLN A 319 -24.37 -20.55 6.46
C GLN A 319 -24.34 -20.08 5.00
N ASP A 320 -23.85 -20.90 4.06
CA ASP A 320 -23.85 -20.62 2.62
C ASP A 320 -25.27 -20.37 2.10
N ARG A 321 -26.22 -21.24 2.48
CA ARG A 321 -27.64 -21.10 2.12
C ARG A 321 -28.25 -19.79 2.63
N VAL A 322 -27.92 -19.37 3.85
CA VAL A 322 -28.44 -18.15 4.46
C VAL A 322 -27.82 -16.90 3.83
N VAL A 323 -26.52 -16.89 3.55
CA VAL A 323 -25.87 -15.77 2.83
C VAL A 323 -26.36 -15.70 1.38
N GLN A 324 -26.52 -16.83 0.68
CA GLN A 324 -27.10 -16.84 -0.67
C GLN A 324 -28.56 -16.35 -0.69
N ALA A 325 -29.33 -16.59 0.38
CA ALA A 325 -30.67 -16.04 0.51
C ALA A 325 -30.67 -14.50 0.63
N VAL A 326 -29.63 -13.89 1.24
CA VAL A 326 -29.43 -12.43 1.21
C VAL A 326 -29.06 -11.96 -0.21
N LEU A 327 -28.14 -12.65 -0.89
CA LEU A 327 -27.72 -12.30 -2.27
C LEU A 327 -28.87 -12.40 -3.29
N ASN A 328 -29.86 -13.26 -3.03
CA ASN A 328 -31.06 -13.43 -3.86
C ASN A 328 -32.20 -12.44 -3.50
N ALA A 329 -32.07 -11.66 -2.43
CA ALA A 329 -33.15 -10.82 -1.87
C ALA A 329 -33.02 -9.34 -2.23
N ASN A 330 -34.17 -8.63 -2.24
CA ASN A 330 -34.28 -7.18 -2.39
C ASN A 330 -33.96 -6.48 -1.05
N VAL A 331 -32.71 -6.55 -0.63
CA VAL A 331 -32.22 -6.00 0.66
C VAL A 331 -30.90 -5.26 0.46
N GLY A 332 -30.67 -4.21 1.22
CA GLY A 332 -29.39 -3.50 1.27
C GLY A 332 -28.46 -4.11 2.32
N VAL A 333 -27.17 -4.22 2.02
CA VAL A 333 -26.11 -4.59 2.97
C VAL A 333 -25.12 -3.44 3.07
N PHE A 334 -24.69 -3.13 4.28
CA PHE A 334 -23.66 -2.13 4.57
C PHE A 334 -22.75 -2.60 5.72
N GLY A 335 -21.49 -2.17 5.77
CA GLY A 335 -20.61 -2.54 6.88
C GLY A 335 -19.38 -1.64 7.04
N LEU A 336 -18.90 -1.54 8.28
CA LEU A 336 -17.76 -0.73 8.72
C LEU A 336 -16.89 -1.51 9.70
N THR A 337 -15.59 -1.17 9.79
CA THR A 337 -14.68 -1.64 10.84
C THR A 337 -14.38 -0.53 11.85
N VAL A 338 -14.00 -0.87 13.08
CA VAL A 338 -13.66 0.12 14.11
C VAL A 338 -12.48 1.02 13.71
N GLN A 339 -11.57 0.53 12.88
CA GLN A 339 -10.45 1.31 12.34
C GLN A 339 -10.90 2.51 11.49
N GLN A 340 -12.13 2.48 10.98
CA GLN A 340 -12.74 3.55 10.18
C GLN A 340 -13.53 4.55 11.03
N ILE A 341 -13.67 4.30 12.34
CA ILE A 341 -14.33 5.20 13.29
C ILE A 341 -13.26 6.06 13.96
N PRO A 342 -13.39 7.40 13.99
CA PRO A 342 -12.41 8.27 14.63
C PRO A 342 -12.08 7.86 16.07
N VAL A 343 -10.83 8.07 16.47
CA VAL A 343 -10.39 7.91 17.86
C VAL A 343 -11.02 9.00 18.72
N SER A 344 -11.64 8.62 19.82
CA SER A 344 -12.20 9.52 20.83
C SER A 344 -12.02 8.93 22.22
N THR A 345 -12.23 9.75 23.25
CA THR A 345 -12.32 9.31 24.65
C THR A 345 -13.61 8.56 24.98
N ASP A 346 -14.49 8.40 24.00
CA ASP A 346 -15.85 7.91 24.16
C ASP A 346 -15.98 6.47 23.64
N GLU A 347 -17.18 5.91 23.78
CA GLU A 347 -17.46 4.52 23.45
C GLU A 347 -17.51 4.27 21.94
N ARG A 348 -16.37 3.87 21.35
CA ARG A 348 -16.21 3.66 19.90
C ARG A 348 -17.18 2.62 19.31
N TRP A 349 -17.77 1.72 20.12
CA TRP A 349 -18.88 0.85 19.69
C TRP A 349 -20.13 1.64 19.29
N ALA A 350 -20.61 2.54 20.17
CA ALA A 350 -21.76 3.40 19.88
C ALA A 350 -21.45 4.36 18.72
N ALA A 351 -20.21 4.86 18.63
CA ALA A 351 -19.76 5.69 17.52
C ALA A 351 -19.79 4.95 16.16
N GLY A 352 -19.49 3.64 16.14
CA GLY A 352 -19.63 2.81 14.94
C GLY A 352 -21.08 2.68 14.47
N VAL A 353 -21.99 2.31 15.39
CA VAL A 353 -23.43 2.22 15.10
C VAL A 353 -23.99 3.56 14.62
N LEU A 354 -23.60 4.68 15.26
CA LEU A 354 -23.93 6.04 14.80
C LEU A 354 -23.44 6.33 13.38
N SER A 355 -22.21 5.95 13.04
CA SER A 355 -21.66 6.13 11.69
C SER A 355 -22.38 5.30 10.64
N MET A 356 -22.83 4.08 10.97
CA MET A 356 -23.67 3.29 10.06
C MET A 356 -25.01 3.98 9.80
N ILE A 357 -25.67 4.50 10.84
CA ILE A 357 -26.96 5.19 10.72
C ILE A 357 -26.80 6.43 9.83
N ASP A 358 -25.77 7.27 10.05
CA ASP A 358 -25.54 8.48 9.25
C ASP A 358 -25.24 8.17 7.76
N TRP A 359 -24.55 7.06 7.50
CA TRP A 359 -24.35 6.50 6.15
C TRP A 359 -25.65 6.01 5.51
N VAL A 360 -26.41 5.16 6.18
CA VAL A 360 -27.70 4.66 5.66
C VAL A 360 -28.66 5.83 5.41
N LEU A 361 -28.72 6.81 6.31
CA LEU A 361 -29.50 8.04 6.15
C LEU A 361 -29.09 8.87 4.93
N ARG A 362 -27.83 8.79 4.45
CA ARG A 362 -27.37 9.43 3.20
C ARG A 362 -27.61 8.57 1.95
N LEU A 363 -27.44 7.25 2.05
CA LEU A 363 -27.48 6.35 0.89
C LEU A 363 -28.88 5.81 0.56
N LEU A 364 -29.82 5.81 1.50
CA LEU A 364 -31.19 5.28 1.33
C LEU A 364 -31.92 5.91 0.11
N PRO A 365 -32.42 5.11 -0.86
CA PRO A 365 -33.23 5.62 -1.96
C PRO A 365 -34.61 6.07 -1.45
N LEU A 366 -35.07 7.23 -1.91
CA LEU A 366 -36.33 7.86 -1.51
C LEU A 366 -37.12 8.32 -2.73
N ASP A 367 -38.44 8.18 -2.69
CA ASP A 367 -39.43 8.73 -3.61
C ASP A 367 -40.55 9.52 -2.89
N GLY A 368 -40.61 9.42 -1.56
CA GLY A 368 -41.55 10.12 -0.68
C GLY A 368 -41.19 9.94 0.80
N PRO A 369 -42.11 10.24 1.73
CA PRO A 369 -41.92 10.02 3.15
C PRO A 369 -41.67 8.54 3.49
N THR A 370 -40.61 8.27 4.24
CA THR A 370 -40.14 6.91 4.58
C THR A 370 -39.92 6.78 6.09
N SER A 371 -40.42 5.70 6.69
CA SER A 371 -40.07 5.31 8.06
C SER A 371 -38.88 4.35 8.07
N LEU A 372 -37.86 4.66 8.87
CA LEU A 372 -36.67 3.83 9.06
C LEU A 372 -36.57 3.39 10.54
N LYS A 373 -36.82 2.11 10.79
CA LYS A 373 -36.70 1.51 12.13
C LYS A 373 -35.34 0.86 12.27
N VAL A 374 -34.45 1.44 13.07
CA VAL A 374 -33.14 0.83 13.36
C VAL A 374 -33.30 -0.11 14.54
N LYS A 375 -32.81 -1.34 14.40
CA LYS A 375 -32.78 -2.37 15.44
C LYS A 375 -31.34 -2.76 15.74
N ILE A 376 -30.97 -2.72 17.01
CA ILE A 376 -29.60 -2.96 17.49
C ILE A 376 -29.68 -4.06 18.55
N GLU A 377 -28.88 -5.13 18.43
CA GLU A 377 -28.84 -6.18 19.47
C GLU A 377 -28.23 -5.64 20.78
N ASN A 378 -28.84 -6.00 21.91
CA ASN A 378 -28.44 -5.52 23.22
C ASN A 378 -27.23 -6.27 23.78
N ARG A 379 -26.05 -5.65 23.75
CA ARG A 379 -24.94 -6.07 24.62
C ARG A 379 -25.19 -5.62 26.07
N ASP A 380 -25.17 -6.54 27.02
CA ASP A 380 -25.52 -6.33 28.44
C ASP A 380 -24.80 -5.18 29.16
N VAL A 381 -23.58 -4.83 28.72
CA VAL A 381 -22.76 -3.78 29.36
C VAL A 381 -23.28 -2.36 29.06
N PHE A 382 -24.03 -2.18 27.98
CA PHE A 382 -24.24 -0.87 27.33
C PHE A 382 -25.64 -0.27 27.58
N ALA A 383 -26.64 -1.11 27.85
CA ALA A 383 -28.02 -0.68 28.13
C ALA A 383 -28.20 0.38 29.24
N PRO A 384 -27.47 0.37 30.38
CA PRO A 384 -27.83 1.20 31.54
C PRO A 384 -27.56 2.72 31.41
N ARG A 385 -27.06 3.22 30.27
CA ARG A 385 -26.58 4.62 30.14
C ARG A 385 -26.87 5.34 28.83
N MET A 386 -27.32 4.68 27.76
CA MET A 386 -27.54 5.33 26.46
C MET A 386 -28.99 5.77 26.23
N GLU A 387 -29.20 7.07 26.01
CA GLU A 387 -30.49 7.64 25.63
C GLU A 387 -30.67 7.62 24.10
N TRP A 388 -31.15 6.49 23.57
CA TRP A 388 -31.29 6.28 22.12
C TRP A 388 -32.19 7.31 21.41
N LYS A 389 -33.15 7.93 22.10
CA LYS A 389 -33.95 9.04 21.55
C LYS A 389 -33.20 10.36 21.39
N ALA A 390 -32.15 10.60 22.19
CA ALA A 390 -31.22 11.71 21.95
C ALA A 390 -30.33 11.44 20.72
N ILE A 391 -29.88 10.19 20.56
CA ILE A 391 -29.12 9.71 19.39
C ILE A 391 -29.94 9.83 18.09
N GLU A 392 -31.20 9.40 18.10
CA GLU A 392 -32.17 9.54 16.99
C GLU A 392 -32.34 11.01 16.57
N SER A 393 -32.54 11.88 17.56
CA SER A 393 -32.66 13.32 17.35
C SER A 393 -31.39 13.93 16.74
N ASP A 394 -30.20 13.51 17.21
CA ASP A 394 -28.93 14.03 16.68
C ASP A 394 -28.62 13.51 15.27
N ALA A 395 -28.95 12.26 14.94
CA ALA A 395 -28.77 11.71 13.60
C ALA A 395 -29.63 12.46 12.56
N ILE A 396 -30.91 12.70 12.85
CA ILE A 396 -31.78 13.51 11.99
C ILE A 396 -31.31 14.97 11.94
N ARG A 397 -30.81 15.54 13.04
CA ARG A 397 -30.22 16.89 13.07
C ARG A 397 -28.97 17.00 12.17
N ARG A 398 -28.07 16.02 12.19
CA ARG A 398 -26.89 15.95 11.31
C ARG A 398 -27.30 15.86 9.84
N LEU A 399 -28.26 14.98 9.53
CA LEU A 399 -28.80 14.86 8.18
C LEU A 399 -29.44 16.19 7.72
N ALA A 400 -30.22 16.86 8.57
CA ALA A 400 -30.89 18.11 8.21
C ALA A 400 -29.93 19.28 7.96
N LEU A 401 -28.77 19.30 8.62
CA LEU A 401 -27.74 20.33 8.41
C LEU A 401 -27.00 20.19 7.07
N ALA A 402 -26.93 18.97 6.50
CA ALA A 402 -26.33 18.71 5.20
C ALA A 402 -27.35 18.59 4.06
N TYR A 403 -28.54 18.06 4.35
CA TYR A 403 -29.61 17.70 3.41
C TYR A 403 -31.01 17.99 4.00
N PRO A 404 -31.44 19.27 4.13
CA PRO A 404 -32.67 19.63 4.83
C PRO A 404 -33.93 19.00 4.24
N GLU A 405 -34.08 18.98 2.91
CA GLU A 405 -35.24 18.37 2.25
C GLU A 405 -35.27 16.85 2.38
N ARG A 406 -34.09 16.20 2.39
CA ARG A 406 -33.97 14.75 2.60
C ARG A 406 -34.35 14.37 4.02
N ALA A 407 -33.94 15.16 5.02
CA ALA A 407 -34.29 14.93 6.42
C ALA A 407 -35.80 15.04 6.67
N ARG A 408 -36.51 15.95 5.99
CA ARG A 408 -37.98 16.05 6.05
C ARG A 408 -38.72 14.81 5.57
N LEU A 409 -38.08 13.96 4.76
CA LEU A 409 -38.66 12.73 4.24
C LEU A 409 -38.41 11.50 5.13
N ILE A 410 -37.49 11.54 6.10
CA ILE A 410 -37.14 10.36 6.91
C ILE A 410 -37.67 10.50 8.34
N SER A 411 -38.55 9.58 8.74
CA SER A 411 -38.90 9.36 10.14
C SER A 411 -38.07 8.21 10.71
N LEU A 412 -37.12 8.53 11.58
CA LEU A 412 -36.20 7.57 12.22
C LEU A 412 -36.75 7.13 13.57
N ASP A 413 -36.69 5.83 13.86
CA ASP A 413 -36.99 5.23 15.17
C ASP A 413 -35.89 4.24 15.54
N ILE A 414 -35.25 4.40 16.71
CA ILE A 414 -34.15 3.52 17.15
C ILE A 414 -34.57 2.64 18.32
N LEU A 415 -34.46 1.33 18.13
CA LEU A 415 -34.91 0.28 19.03
C LEU A 415 -33.74 -0.64 19.41
N VAL A 416 -33.52 -0.79 20.72
CA VAL A 416 -32.68 -1.87 21.25
C VAL A 416 -33.53 -3.15 21.33
N ILE A 417 -32.99 -4.26 20.85
CA ILE A 417 -33.67 -5.57 20.81
C ILE A 417 -32.84 -6.66 21.50
N ASP A 418 -33.51 -7.71 21.95
CA ASP A 418 -32.86 -8.99 22.25
C ASP A 418 -32.63 -9.82 20.97
N LYS A 419 -31.98 -10.99 21.13
CA LYS A 419 -31.71 -11.98 20.07
C LYS A 419 -32.95 -12.45 19.28
N ALA A 420 -34.15 -12.29 19.82
CA ALA A 420 -35.42 -12.67 19.19
C ALA A 420 -36.22 -11.47 18.64
N GLY A 421 -35.85 -10.22 18.97
CA GLY A 421 -36.59 -9.00 18.61
C GLY A 421 -36.57 -8.60 17.13
N SER A 422 -35.88 -9.35 16.27
CA SER A 422 -36.07 -9.28 14.82
C SER A 422 -36.01 -10.66 14.16
N PRO A 423 -36.93 -10.98 13.23
CA PRO A 423 -36.85 -12.22 12.43
C PRO A 423 -35.67 -12.23 11.45
N PHE A 424 -34.87 -11.16 11.41
CA PHE A 424 -33.75 -10.98 10.49
C PHE A 424 -32.37 -11.06 11.15
N ASN A 425 -32.25 -11.16 12.49
CA ASN A 425 -30.94 -11.15 13.18
C ASN A 425 -29.97 -12.18 12.59
N GLY A 426 -30.42 -13.44 12.41
CA GLY A 426 -29.60 -14.51 11.81
C GLY A 426 -29.08 -14.22 10.40
N PHE A 427 -29.73 -13.36 9.60
CA PHE A 427 -29.17 -12.94 8.31
C PHE A 427 -28.04 -11.91 8.46
N VAL A 428 -28.04 -11.10 9.53
CA VAL A 428 -26.97 -10.13 9.80
C VAL A 428 -25.79 -10.83 10.45
N ASP A 429 -26.05 -11.71 11.41
CA ASP A 429 -25.09 -12.64 12.03
C ASP A 429 -24.34 -13.46 10.96
N ALA A 430 -25.06 -14.08 10.02
CA ALA A 430 -24.46 -14.81 8.91
C ALA A 430 -23.45 -13.97 8.09
N LEU A 431 -23.73 -12.68 7.89
CA LEU A 431 -22.84 -11.74 7.17
C LEU A 431 -21.68 -11.27 8.06
N ALA A 432 -21.95 -10.97 9.33
CA ALA A 432 -20.96 -10.56 10.31
C ALA A 432 -19.93 -11.68 10.56
N PHE A 433 -20.39 -12.89 10.86
CA PHE A 433 -19.53 -14.08 10.98
C PHE A 433 -18.74 -14.35 9.68
N THR A 434 -19.37 -14.22 8.51
CA THR A 434 -18.67 -14.39 7.22
C THR A 434 -17.55 -13.36 7.01
N TRP A 435 -17.68 -12.14 7.52
CA TRP A 435 -16.65 -11.10 7.40
C TRP A 435 -15.59 -11.14 8.51
N GLY A 436 -15.96 -11.56 9.73
CA GLY A 436 -15.06 -11.57 10.89
C GLY A 436 -14.33 -12.90 11.15
N SER A 437 -14.86 -14.02 10.69
CA SER A 437 -14.31 -15.35 10.98
C SER A 437 -12.96 -15.59 10.27
N PRO A 438 -11.94 -16.15 10.95
CA PRO A 438 -10.66 -16.51 10.33
C PRO A 438 -10.76 -17.75 9.43
N ASN A 439 -11.87 -18.49 9.48
CA ASN A 439 -12.09 -19.74 8.75
C ASN A 439 -11.90 -19.55 7.23
N GLU A 440 -11.22 -20.50 6.59
CA GLU A 440 -11.01 -20.50 5.15
C GLU A 440 -12.31 -20.52 4.35
N ALA A 441 -13.31 -21.29 4.81
CA ALA A 441 -14.64 -21.29 4.20
C ALA A 441 -15.32 -19.91 4.27
N SER A 442 -15.21 -19.21 5.40
CA SER A 442 -15.73 -17.84 5.55
C SER A 442 -14.99 -16.84 4.66
N ARG A 443 -13.66 -16.96 4.53
CA ARG A 443 -12.85 -16.15 3.61
C ARG A 443 -13.24 -16.37 2.15
N ALA A 444 -13.37 -17.62 1.71
CA ALA A 444 -13.81 -17.98 0.36
C ALA A 444 -15.24 -17.51 0.06
N ARG A 445 -16.16 -17.63 1.03
CA ARG A 445 -17.53 -17.10 0.92
C ARG A 445 -17.53 -15.57 0.79
N LEU A 446 -16.76 -14.86 1.61
CA LEU A 446 -16.65 -13.41 1.55
C LEU A 446 -16.16 -12.94 0.17
N GLU A 447 -15.14 -13.60 -0.38
CA GLU A 447 -14.63 -13.35 -1.73
C GLU A 447 -15.69 -13.61 -2.80
N ALA A 448 -16.35 -14.77 -2.76
CA ALA A 448 -17.43 -15.15 -3.67
C ALA A 448 -18.63 -14.18 -3.64
N THR A 449 -18.96 -13.63 -2.46
CA THR A 449 -20.06 -12.64 -2.33
C THR A 449 -19.77 -11.29 -2.96
N GLN A 450 -18.49 -10.93 -3.16
CA GLN A 450 -18.05 -9.60 -3.61
C GLN A 450 -18.62 -8.41 -2.81
N LEU A 451 -19.00 -8.63 -1.53
CA LEU A 451 -19.50 -7.59 -0.63
C LEU A 451 -18.39 -6.64 -0.15
N ARG A 452 -17.16 -7.16 0.00
CA ARG A 452 -15.98 -6.40 0.39
C ARG A 452 -15.61 -5.36 -0.67
N GLY A 453 -15.33 -4.13 -0.24
CA GLY A 453 -15.02 -3.01 -1.16
C GLY A 453 -16.24 -2.47 -1.92
N ARG A 454 -17.46 -2.93 -1.62
CA ARG A 454 -18.72 -2.47 -2.26
C ARG A 454 -19.81 -2.17 -1.24
N CYS A 455 -20.22 -3.18 -0.47
CA CYS A 455 -21.19 -3.05 0.62
C CYS A 455 -20.49 -2.87 1.97
N PHE A 456 -19.39 -3.60 2.20
CA PHE A 456 -18.49 -3.38 3.33
C PHE A 456 -17.41 -2.39 2.87
N LEU A 457 -17.41 -1.18 3.44
CA LEU A 457 -16.47 -0.13 3.03
C LEU A 457 -15.04 -0.44 3.50
N GLU A 458 -14.06 -0.03 2.70
CA GLU A 458 -12.64 -0.08 3.06
C GLU A 458 -12.04 1.33 3.03
N GLY A 459 -10.82 1.49 3.57
CA GLY A 459 -10.14 2.79 3.60
C GLY A 459 -10.78 3.82 4.54
N ASN A 460 -10.52 5.10 4.28
CA ASN A 460 -10.89 6.22 5.15
C ASN A 460 -12.32 6.72 4.84
N THR A 461 -13.28 6.30 5.65
CA THR A 461 -14.70 6.60 5.45
C THR A 461 -15.11 8.02 5.84
N GLU A 462 -14.40 8.72 6.74
CA GLU A 462 -14.67 10.14 7.01
C GLU A 462 -14.37 10.99 5.76
N GLN A 463 -13.32 10.64 5.01
CA GLN A 463 -13.04 11.26 3.72
C GLN A 463 -14.12 10.93 2.67
N LEU A 464 -14.57 9.68 2.58
CA LEU A 464 -15.65 9.30 1.65
C LEU A 464 -16.96 10.02 1.97
N LEU A 465 -17.32 10.13 3.26
CA LEU A 465 -18.51 10.84 3.73
C LEU A 465 -18.46 12.32 3.34
N ARG A 466 -17.31 12.96 3.61
CA ARG A 466 -17.04 14.36 3.26
C ARG A 466 -17.07 14.61 1.75
N ALA A 467 -16.49 13.70 0.95
CA ALA A 467 -16.50 13.81 -0.51
C ALA A 467 -17.90 13.61 -1.10
N TRP A 468 -18.67 12.66 -0.56
CA TRP A 468 -20.07 12.43 -0.95
C TRP A 468 -20.96 13.64 -0.63
N GLU A 469 -20.88 14.17 0.59
CA GLU A 469 -21.59 15.40 0.98
C GLU A 469 -21.21 16.60 0.12
N TRP A 470 -19.94 16.73 -0.26
CA TRP A 470 -19.49 17.84 -1.08
C TRP A 470 -20.08 17.77 -2.50
N LEU A 471 -20.00 16.61 -3.17
CA LEU A 471 -20.62 16.43 -4.50
C LEU A 471 -22.13 16.67 -4.48
N ASP A 472 -22.85 16.11 -3.52
CA ASP A 472 -24.32 16.27 -3.44
C ASP A 472 -24.75 17.72 -3.18
N ARG A 473 -23.91 18.50 -2.49
CA ARG A 473 -24.17 19.92 -2.17
C ARG A 473 -23.63 20.89 -3.22
N GLY A 474 -23.11 20.39 -4.35
CA GLY A 474 -22.51 21.21 -5.40
C GLY A 474 -21.19 21.87 -5.01
N ILE A 475 -20.48 21.33 -4.01
CA ILE A 475 -19.22 21.85 -3.49
C ILE A 475 -18.05 21.15 -4.19
N MET A 476 -17.11 21.94 -4.70
CA MET A 476 -15.89 21.44 -5.35
C MET A 476 -15.03 20.59 -4.41
N ILE A 477 -14.67 19.38 -4.84
CA ILE A 477 -13.59 18.60 -4.22
C ILE A 477 -12.25 19.29 -4.50
N ARG A 478 -11.43 19.49 -3.46
CA ARG A 478 -10.09 20.07 -3.58
C ARG A 478 -9.12 19.03 -4.16
N SER A 479 -8.14 19.46 -4.93
CA SER A 479 -7.17 18.58 -5.59
C SER A 479 -6.47 17.60 -4.63
N GLN A 480 -6.11 18.04 -3.42
CA GLN A 480 -5.57 17.17 -2.36
C GLN A 480 -6.58 16.11 -1.86
N ASP A 481 -7.86 16.45 -1.75
CA ASP A 481 -8.90 15.51 -1.32
C ASP A 481 -9.27 14.54 -2.46
N TRP A 482 -9.19 14.97 -3.72
CA TRP A 482 -9.25 14.11 -4.92
C TRP A 482 -8.08 13.14 -5.00
N SER A 483 -6.85 13.62 -4.82
CA SER A 483 -5.65 12.77 -4.85
C SER A 483 -5.66 11.70 -3.75
N ARG A 484 -6.24 11.99 -2.58
CA ARG A 484 -6.47 11.00 -1.53
C ARG A 484 -7.60 10.04 -1.87
N LEU A 485 -8.63 10.45 -2.62
CA LEU A 485 -9.70 9.54 -3.07
C LEU A 485 -9.14 8.51 -4.04
N LEU A 486 -8.23 8.92 -4.93
CA LEU A 486 -7.48 8.00 -5.81
C LEU A 486 -6.58 7.01 -5.04
N ASP A 487 -6.31 7.24 -3.75
CA ASP A 487 -5.48 6.34 -2.93
C ASP A 487 -6.27 5.38 -2.03
N GLN A 488 -7.61 5.43 -2.07
CA GLN A 488 -8.44 4.48 -1.34
C GLN A 488 -8.32 3.05 -1.92
N PRO A 489 -8.44 2.00 -1.09
CA PRO A 489 -8.24 0.61 -1.53
C PRO A 489 -9.33 0.06 -2.47
N ASP A 490 -10.52 0.68 -2.51
CA ASP A 490 -11.65 0.29 -3.37
C ASP A 490 -11.68 1.04 -4.71
N VAL A 491 -10.65 1.83 -5.04
CA VAL A 491 -10.51 2.51 -6.33
C VAL A 491 -10.42 1.49 -7.47
N GLY A 492 -11.23 1.70 -8.52
CA GLY A 492 -11.31 0.78 -9.66
C GLY A 492 -12.17 -0.46 -9.40
N THR A 493 -12.64 -0.70 -8.17
CA THR A 493 -13.67 -1.71 -7.91
C THR A 493 -15.00 -1.23 -8.51
N PRO A 494 -15.60 -1.94 -9.49
CA PRO A 494 -16.81 -1.46 -10.13
C PRO A 494 -17.96 -1.31 -9.13
N GLY A 495 -18.65 -0.16 -9.20
CA GLY A 495 -19.75 0.17 -8.30
C GLY A 495 -19.35 0.51 -6.86
N SER A 496 -18.07 0.48 -6.47
CA SER A 496 -17.64 0.87 -5.12
C SER A 496 -17.99 2.32 -4.80
N LEU A 497 -18.02 2.69 -3.52
CA LEU A 497 -18.38 4.05 -3.13
C LEU A 497 -17.35 5.07 -3.64
N THR A 498 -16.05 4.76 -3.54
CA THR A 498 -15.01 5.63 -4.08
C THR A 498 -15.07 5.73 -5.59
N THR A 499 -15.21 4.61 -6.31
CA THR A 499 -15.35 4.62 -7.78
C THR A 499 -16.58 5.42 -8.21
N THR A 500 -17.68 5.37 -7.44
CA THR A 500 -18.88 6.18 -7.71
C THR A 500 -18.63 7.68 -7.52
N ILE A 501 -17.89 8.08 -6.47
CA ILE A 501 -17.50 9.48 -6.22
C ILE A 501 -16.59 9.98 -7.33
N LEU A 502 -15.58 9.20 -7.72
CA LEU A 502 -14.63 9.52 -8.78
C LEU A 502 -15.29 9.58 -10.16
N GLN A 503 -16.25 8.70 -10.46
CA GLN A 503 -17.05 8.70 -11.69
C GLN A 503 -17.94 9.96 -11.76
N ARG A 504 -18.67 10.30 -10.68
CA ARG A 504 -19.51 11.51 -10.64
C ARG A 504 -18.71 12.79 -10.81
N LEU A 505 -17.52 12.86 -10.20
CA LEU A 505 -16.59 13.96 -10.38
C LEU A 505 -16.12 14.01 -11.85
N GLY A 506 -15.70 12.87 -12.40
CA GLY A 506 -15.13 12.76 -13.74
C GLY A 506 -16.11 13.08 -14.86
N ASP A 507 -17.35 12.55 -14.79
CA ASP A 507 -18.40 12.84 -15.79
C ASP A 507 -18.78 14.33 -15.81
N SER A 508 -18.65 15.04 -14.68
CA SER A 508 -18.79 16.50 -14.63
C SER A 508 -17.55 17.26 -15.13
N TYR A 509 -16.34 16.75 -14.88
CA TYR A 509 -15.11 17.39 -15.35
C TYR A 509 -14.90 17.21 -16.86
N ARG A 510 -15.40 16.11 -17.45
CA ARG A 510 -15.45 15.91 -18.91
C ARG A 510 -16.26 16.99 -19.64
N SER A 511 -17.17 17.68 -18.94
CA SER A 511 -17.96 18.80 -19.47
C SER A 511 -17.53 20.19 -18.94
N ASP A 512 -16.48 20.30 -18.11
CA ASP A 512 -15.88 21.55 -17.67
C ASP A 512 -14.35 21.48 -17.79
N GLU A 513 -13.84 21.95 -18.93
CA GLU A 513 -12.39 21.94 -19.20
C GLU A 513 -11.60 22.76 -18.18
N VAL A 514 -12.16 23.85 -17.63
CA VAL A 514 -11.45 24.70 -16.66
C VAL A 514 -11.19 23.93 -15.37
N LEU A 515 -12.16 23.13 -14.90
CA LEU A 515 -11.97 22.24 -13.75
C LEU A 515 -10.98 21.10 -14.03
N TRP A 516 -11.02 20.53 -15.24
CA TRP A 516 -10.07 19.48 -15.62
C TRP A 516 -8.63 20.02 -15.71
N GLN A 517 -8.43 21.20 -16.33
CA GLN A 517 -7.12 21.87 -16.41
C GLN A 517 -6.58 22.29 -15.03
N GLN A 518 -7.44 22.61 -14.05
CA GLN A 518 -7.00 22.85 -12.67
C GLN A 518 -6.41 21.60 -12.00
N LEU A 519 -6.91 20.40 -12.31
CA LEU A 519 -6.30 19.16 -11.83
C LEU A 519 -5.03 18.82 -12.62
N VAL A 520 -4.98 19.05 -13.93
CA VAL A 520 -3.74 18.94 -14.72
C VAL A 520 -2.63 19.81 -14.13
N ALA A 521 -2.94 21.06 -13.74
CA ALA A 521 -2.00 21.97 -13.11
C ALA A 521 -1.51 21.47 -11.74
N GLU A 522 -2.39 20.96 -10.87
CA GLU A 522 -1.97 20.33 -9.60
C GLU A 522 -1.05 19.12 -9.84
N VAL A 523 -1.37 18.29 -10.84
CA VAL A 523 -0.58 17.10 -11.17
C VAL A 523 0.80 17.47 -11.74
N CYS A 524 0.90 18.58 -12.49
CA CYS A 524 2.20 19.16 -12.86
C CYS A 524 2.96 19.70 -11.62
N ASN A 525 2.29 20.41 -10.71
CA ASN A 525 2.90 20.86 -9.45
C ASN A 525 3.40 19.69 -8.58
N HIS A 526 2.71 18.54 -8.61
CA HIS A 526 3.14 17.31 -7.93
C HIS A 526 4.39 16.69 -8.59
N LEU A 527 4.45 16.66 -9.92
CA LEU A 527 5.64 16.26 -10.69
C LEU A 527 6.85 17.17 -10.41
N ASP A 528 6.64 18.49 -10.29
CA ASP A 528 7.71 19.45 -9.97
C ASP A 528 8.01 19.58 -8.46
N SER A 529 7.41 18.73 -7.62
CA SER A 529 7.66 18.71 -6.18
C SER A 529 8.97 18.00 -5.82
N LYS A 530 9.54 18.32 -4.64
CA LYS A 530 10.76 17.66 -4.14
C LYS A 530 10.53 16.24 -3.57
N ALA A 531 9.30 15.75 -3.60
CA ALA A 531 8.88 14.49 -2.98
C ALA A 531 7.79 13.80 -3.82
N ILE A 532 8.12 13.57 -5.10
CA ILE A 532 7.22 13.00 -6.11
C ILE A 532 6.83 11.57 -5.73
N ASP A 533 5.54 11.29 -5.56
CA ASP A 533 5.03 9.92 -5.51
C ASP A 533 4.58 9.47 -6.91
N ILE A 534 5.43 8.70 -7.58
CA ILE A 534 5.19 8.15 -8.92
C ILE A 534 3.96 7.22 -8.96
N GLY A 535 3.65 6.53 -7.85
CA GLY A 535 2.48 5.66 -7.74
C GLY A 535 1.18 6.45 -7.75
N VAL A 536 1.09 7.45 -6.87
CA VAL A 536 -0.03 8.40 -6.83
C VAL A 536 -0.16 9.16 -8.16
N LEU A 537 0.96 9.60 -8.73
CA LEU A 537 1.01 10.34 -10.00
C LEU A 537 0.52 9.49 -11.18
N SER A 538 0.81 8.18 -11.21
CA SER A 538 0.21 7.24 -12.16
C SER A 538 -1.33 7.18 -12.01
N LYS A 539 -1.85 7.05 -10.79
CA LYS A 539 -3.31 7.06 -10.53
C LYS A 539 -3.97 8.38 -10.96
N GLN A 540 -3.33 9.51 -10.67
CA GLN A 540 -3.77 10.85 -11.07
C GLN A 540 -3.93 10.98 -12.60
N VAL A 541 -2.92 10.58 -13.39
CA VAL A 541 -2.99 10.75 -14.85
C VAL A 541 -3.90 9.70 -15.51
N ASN A 542 -4.02 8.48 -14.97
CA ASN A 542 -5.02 7.51 -15.43
C ASN A 542 -6.44 8.12 -15.38
N TRP A 543 -6.81 8.74 -14.25
CA TRP A 543 -8.11 9.39 -14.10
C TRP A 543 -8.28 10.61 -15.01
N LEU A 544 -7.22 11.43 -15.17
CA LEU A 544 -7.27 12.60 -16.07
C LEU A 544 -7.46 12.20 -17.55
N GLU A 545 -6.86 11.09 -17.99
CA GLU A 545 -7.05 10.56 -19.35
C GLU A 545 -8.45 9.96 -19.54
N GLU A 546 -8.96 9.21 -18.56
CA GLU A 546 -10.32 8.64 -18.60
C GLU A 546 -11.40 9.73 -18.71
N PHE A 547 -11.25 10.81 -17.94
CA PHE A 547 -12.23 11.90 -17.86
C PHE A 547 -11.85 13.15 -18.66
N ARG A 548 -10.97 12.99 -19.65
CA ARG A 548 -10.51 14.06 -20.54
C ARG A 548 -11.67 14.68 -21.34
N PRO A 549 -11.85 16.02 -21.31
CA PRO A 549 -12.70 16.73 -22.26
C PRO A 549 -12.24 16.50 -23.72
N VAL A 550 -13.14 16.73 -24.69
CA VAL A 550 -12.86 16.46 -26.12
C VAL A 550 -11.59 17.19 -26.61
N ASP A 551 -11.46 18.46 -26.29
CA ASP A 551 -10.31 19.30 -26.65
C ASP A 551 -9.21 19.37 -25.56
N GLY A 552 -9.44 18.71 -24.42
CA GLY A 552 -8.53 18.71 -23.27
C GLY A 552 -7.20 18.04 -23.59
N LYS A 553 -6.09 18.75 -23.37
CA LYS A 553 -4.73 18.29 -23.70
C LYS A 553 -3.91 18.05 -22.44
N ILE A 554 -3.43 16.82 -22.26
CA ILE A 554 -2.42 16.50 -21.24
C ILE A 554 -1.07 17.05 -21.74
N PRO A 555 -0.32 17.82 -20.93
CA PRO A 555 0.99 18.34 -21.31
C PRO A 555 1.96 17.22 -21.73
N PRO A 556 2.79 17.41 -22.78
CA PRO A 556 3.67 16.35 -23.31
C PRO A 556 4.53 15.66 -22.24
N ARG A 557 5.12 16.42 -21.32
CA ARG A 557 5.93 15.92 -20.20
C ARG A 557 5.13 15.00 -19.26
N LEU A 558 3.91 15.39 -18.90
CA LEU A 558 3.02 14.59 -18.05
C LEU A 558 2.52 13.34 -18.79
N ARG A 559 2.30 13.43 -20.11
CA ARG A 559 1.96 12.30 -20.96
C ARG A 559 3.11 11.29 -21.04
N LEU A 560 4.35 11.73 -21.27
CA LEU A 560 5.53 10.87 -21.30
C LEU A 560 5.71 10.13 -19.97
N LEU A 561 5.52 10.82 -18.84
CA LEU A 561 5.56 10.22 -17.51
C LEU A 561 4.53 9.10 -17.32
N TRP A 562 3.28 9.32 -17.76
CA TRP A 562 2.22 8.33 -17.68
C TRP A 562 2.49 7.09 -18.57
N LEU A 563 2.98 7.31 -19.80
CA LEU A 563 3.40 6.21 -20.68
C LEU A 563 4.58 5.44 -20.05
N THR A 564 5.52 6.13 -19.40
CA THR A 564 6.65 5.52 -18.68
C THR A 564 6.17 4.66 -17.49
N ALA A 565 5.23 5.16 -16.68
CA ALA A 565 4.65 4.39 -15.57
C ALA A 565 3.85 3.16 -16.05
N ARG A 566 3.10 3.29 -17.15
CA ARG A 566 2.41 2.15 -17.79
C ARG A 566 3.40 1.14 -18.36
N LEU A 567 4.51 1.60 -18.96
CA LEU A 567 5.54 0.72 -19.51
C LEU A 567 6.34 0.01 -18.42
N ALA A 568 6.61 0.66 -17.29
CA ALA A 568 7.21 0.03 -16.12
C ALA A 568 6.33 -1.14 -15.61
N ASN A 569 5.01 -0.92 -15.47
CA ASN A 569 4.08 -1.97 -15.08
C ASN A 569 3.97 -3.10 -16.13
N ALA A 570 3.92 -2.77 -17.42
CA ALA A 570 3.93 -3.76 -18.50
C ALA A 570 5.21 -4.61 -18.49
N ASN A 571 6.38 -3.99 -18.32
CA ASN A 571 7.66 -4.67 -18.21
C ASN A 571 7.73 -5.61 -17.00
N HIS A 572 7.16 -5.23 -15.84
CA HIS A 572 7.06 -6.12 -14.68
C HIS A 572 6.20 -7.38 -14.92
N LEU A 573 5.24 -7.31 -15.85
CA LEU A 573 4.41 -8.46 -16.27
C LEU A 573 4.96 -9.18 -17.52
N GLY A 574 6.14 -8.78 -18.03
CA GLY A 574 6.70 -9.32 -19.27
C GLY A 574 5.85 -9.03 -20.51
N GLY A 575 5.11 -7.91 -20.50
CA GLY A 575 4.35 -7.41 -21.63
C GLY A 575 5.24 -7.01 -22.80
N LEU A 576 4.70 -7.16 -24.01
CA LEU A 576 5.35 -6.80 -25.27
C LEU A 576 4.78 -5.47 -25.80
N GLU A 577 4.68 -5.33 -27.12
CA GLU A 577 4.32 -4.09 -27.81
C GLU A 577 3.01 -3.48 -27.34
N GLN A 578 2.98 -2.15 -27.32
CA GLN A 578 1.82 -1.34 -26.95
C GLN A 578 1.60 -0.30 -28.05
N GLU A 579 0.34 -0.03 -28.41
CA GLU A 579 -0.03 0.90 -29.49
C GLU A 579 0.55 2.32 -29.32
N TRP A 580 0.80 2.70 -28.06
CA TRP A 580 1.32 4.01 -27.64
C TRP A 580 2.86 4.07 -27.50
N MET A 581 3.62 3.00 -27.81
CA MET A 581 5.10 3.07 -27.76
C MET A 581 5.65 4.12 -28.71
N LYS A 582 5.10 4.22 -29.93
CA LYS A 582 5.52 5.27 -30.88
C LYS A 582 5.25 6.68 -30.34
N GLU A 583 4.11 6.89 -29.67
CA GLU A 583 3.82 8.17 -29.02
C GLU A 583 4.87 8.49 -27.96
N MET A 584 5.33 7.48 -27.21
CA MET A 584 6.38 7.60 -26.21
C MET A 584 7.74 7.94 -26.82
N GLU A 585 8.09 7.38 -27.98
CA GLU A 585 9.29 7.71 -28.76
C GLU A 585 9.23 9.14 -29.33
N ASP A 586 8.11 9.50 -29.98
CA ASP A 586 7.84 10.84 -30.50
C ASP A 586 7.84 11.90 -29.37
N LEU A 587 7.48 11.53 -28.14
CA LEU A 587 7.59 12.38 -26.94
C LEU A 587 9.03 12.48 -26.43
N CYS A 588 9.77 11.36 -26.37
CA CYS A 588 11.18 11.35 -25.98
C CYS A 588 12.02 12.28 -26.85
N GLN A 589 11.80 12.28 -28.17
CA GLN A 589 12.54 13.15 -29.08
C GLN A 589 12.24 14.64 -28.88
N ARG A 590 10.99 15.00 -28.57
CA ARG A 590 10.58 16.39 -28.34
C ARG A 590 10.99 16.94 -26.98
N LEU A 591 11.00 16.10 -25.95
CA LEU A 591 11.23 16.49 -24.56
C LEU A 591 12.70 16.44 -24.12
N MET A 592 13.62 16.09 -25.03
CA MET A 592 15.03 15.91 -24.71
C MET A 592 15.67 17.17 -24.10
N ASP A 593 15.32 18.36 -24.62
CA ASP A 593 15.82 19.64 -24.11
C ASP A 593 14.96 20.21 -22.96
N GLU A 594 13.76 19.66 -22.71
CA GLU A 594 12.82 20.11 -21.66
C GLU A 594 12.96 19.31 -20.35
N ASP A 595 13.08 17.99 -20.41
CA ASP A 595 13.22 17.08 -19.26
C ASP A 595 14.04 15.84 -19.63
N ALA A 596 15.35 16.04 -19.87
CA ALA A 596 16.29 14.97 -20.15
C ALA A 596 16.30 13.82 -19.11
N PRO A 597 16.16 14.06 -17.79
CA PRO A 597 15.99 12.98 -16.81
C PRO A 597 14.78 12.09 -17.08
N LEU A 598 13.60 12.67 -17.38
CA LEU A 598 12.40 11.91 -17.73
C LEU A 598 12.58 11.14 -19.05
N VAL A 599 13.19 11.75 -20.07
CA VAL A 599 13.47 11.07 -21.35
C VAL A 599 14.44 9.90 -21.15
N CYS A 600 15.48 10.07 -20.34
CA CYS A 600 16.41 8.99 -20.02
C CYS A 600 15.71 7.83 -19.30
N TRP A 601 14.81 8.13 -18.36
CA TRP A 601 14.05 7.10 -17.63
C TRP A 601 13.01 6.39 -18.52
N ALA A 602 12.34 7.12 -19.41
CA ALA A 602 11.45 6.57 -20.42
C ALA A 602 12.18 5.59 -21.37
N GLN A 603 13.34 5.99 -21.90
CA GLN A 603 14.15 5.17 -22.80
C GLN A 603 14.78 3.96 -22.10
N LEU A 604 15.12 4.06 -20.80
CA LEU A 604 15.51 2.90 -20.00
C LEU A 604 14.40 1.83 -19.96
N HIS A 605 13.14 2.23 -19.83
CA HIS A 605 12.02 1.28 -19.88
C HIS A 605 11.76 0.73 -21.30
N LEU A 606 11.89 1.55 -22.36
CA LEU A 606 11.81 1.07 -23.75
C LEU A 606 12.91 0.04 -24.06
N ALA A 607 14.13 0.24 -23.55
CA ALA A 607 15.23 -0.72 -23.68
C ALA A 607 14.98 -2.05 -22.95
N VAL A 608 14.31 -2.02 -21.79
CA VAL A 608 13.81 -3.24 -21.13
C VAL A 608 12.75 -3.94 -21.98
N THR A 609 11.82 -3.20 -22.62
CA THR A 609 10.81 -3.79 -23.52
C THR A 609 11.42 -4.36 -24.81
N ALA A 610 12.49 -3.77 -25.33
CA ALA A 610 13.27 -4.33 -26.43
C ALA A 610 14.05 -5.60 -26.01
N THR A 611 14.68 -5.59 -24.82
CA THR A 611 15.32 -6.76 -24.21
C THR A 611 14.33 -7.91 -24.00
N ASN A 612 13.11 -7.61 -23.53
CA ASN A 612 12.00 -8.57 -23.39
C ASN A 612 11.46 -9.10 -24.74
N ARG A 613 11.80 -8.46 -25.87
CA ARG A 613 11.51 -8.97 -27.23
C ARG A 613 12.67 -9.81 -27.81
N PHE A 614 13.79 -9.98 -27.09
CA PHE A 614 15.10 -10.44 -27.59
C PHE A 614 15.77 -9.47 -28.60
N ASP A 615 15.28 -8.24 -28.73
CA ASP A 615 15.91 -7.22 -29.58
C ASP A 615 16.95 -6.41 -28.79
N PHE A 616 18.06 -7.08 -28.48
CA PHE A 616 19.20 -6.50 -27.75
C PHE A 616 19.94 -5.41 -28.56
N ALA A 617 19.78 -5.42 -29.89
CA ALA A 617 20.35 -4.42 -30.80
C ALA A 617 19.62 -3.08 -30.68
N SER A 618 18.28 -3.07 -30.83
CA SER A 618 17.48 -1.85 -30.62
C SER A 618 17.53 -1.37 -29.18
N ALA A 619 17.56 -2.29 -28.19
CA ALA A 619 17.77 -1.94 -26.78
C ALA A 619 19.08 -1.16 -26.57
N SER A 620 20.16 -1.56 -27.25
CA SER A 620 21.43 -0.85 -27.25
C SER A 620 21.35 0.51 -27.96
N GLN A 621 20.71 0.55 -29.14
CA GLN A 621 20.61 1.77 -29.95
C GLN A 621 19.87 2.90 -29.22
N LEU A 622 18.77 2.57 -28.53
CA LEU A 622 18.01 3.53 -27.70
C LEU A 622 18.90 4.24 -26.68
N LEU A 623 19.78 3.50 -25.99
CA LEU A 623 20.61 4.04 -24.91
C LEU A 623 21.98 4.57 -25.35
N GLN A 624 22.45 4.24 -26.56
CA GLN A 624 23.82 4.50 -27.00
C GLN A 624 24.21 5.99 -26.96
N HIS A 625 23.28 6.91 -27.28
CA HIS A 625 23.55 8.34 -27.36
C HIS A 625 23.85 9.00 -26.00
N TRP A 626 23.30 8.46 -24.90
CA TRP A 626 23.58 8.93 -23.53
C TRP A 626 25.05 8.76 -23.12
N ARG A 627 25.80 7.84 -23.74
CA ARG A 627 27.23 7.63 -23.47
C ARG A 627 28.10 8.85 -23.79
N SER A 628 27.65 9.70 -24.72
CA SER A 628 28.28 10.98 -25.06
C SER A 628 27.71 12.18 -24.32
N ILE A 629 26.68 11.99 -23.50
CA ILE A 629 26.01 13.06 -22.74
C ILE A 629 26.58 13.12 -21.31
N SER A 630 26.79 14.33 -20.81
CA SER A 630 27.27 14.56 -19.44
C SER A 630 26.30 13.95 -18.41
N CYS A 631 26.83 13.24 -17.41
CA CYS A 631 26.03 12.64 -16.34
C CYS A 631 25.25 13.67 -15.48
N GLN A 632 25.46 14.96 -15.68
CA GLN A 632 24.67 16.03 -15.07
C GLN A 632 23.29 16.22 -15.75
N VAL A 633 23.15 15.85 -17.03
CA VAL A 633 21.96 16.13 -17.85
C VAL A 633 20.78 15.20 -17.50
N PRO A 634 20.90 13.86 -17.53
CA PRO A 634 19.87 12.97 -16.99
C PRO A 634 20.01 12.78 -15.46
N GLY A 635 21.06 13.34 -14.84
CA GLY A 635 21.44 13.05 -13.47
C GLY A 635 22.23 11.73 -13.30
N LEU A 636 23.14 11.72 -12.32
CA LEU A 636 24.15 10.68 -12.12
C LEU A 636 23.57 9.26 -12.03
N ARG A 637 22.39 9.10 -11.40
CA ARG A 637 21.75 7.81 -11.20
C ARG A 637 21.23 7.21 -12.51
N TYR A 638 20.47 7.96 -13.29
CA TYR A 638 19.94 7.47 -14.57
C TYR A 638 21.08 7.25 -15.59
N TRP A 639 22.11 8.10 -15.57
CA TRP A 639 23.34 7.87 -16.34
C TRP A 639 24.04 6.55 -15.97
N ALA A 640 24.18 6.25 -14.68
CA ALA A 640 24.74 4.98 -14.21
C ALA A 640 23.84 3.78 -14.58
N GLN A 641 22.51 3.93 -14.54
CA GLN A 641 21.57 2.91 -15.01
C GLN A 641 21.68 2.66 -16.52
N VAL A 642 21.87 3.69 -17.34
CA VAL A 642 22.18 3.55 -18.77
C VAL A 642 23.42 2.68 -18.99
N HIS A 643 24.50 2.93 -18.27
CA HIS A 643 25.71 2.13 -18.39
C HIS A 643 25.53 0.69 -17.87
N SER A 644 24.71 0.48 -16.83
CA SER A 644 24.34 -0.85 -16.34
C SER A 644 23.52 -1.64 -17.39
N SER A 645 22.51 -1.02 -18.00
CA SER A 645 21.71 -1.64 -19.08
C SER A 645 22.56 -1.92 -20.33
N LEU A 646 23.40 -0.99 -20.76
CA LEU A 646 24.34 -1.20 -21.88
C LEU A 646 25.34 -2.34 -21.60
N GLY A 647 25.72 -2.56 -20.33
CA GLY A 647 26.49 -3.73 -19.92
C GLY A 647 25.71 -5.04 -20.10
N GLN A 648 24.43 -5.06 -19.69
CA GLN A 648 23.55 -6.21 -19.91
C GLN A 648 23.35 -6.49 -21.41
N HIS A 649 23.09 -5.47 -22.23
CA HIS A 649 22.92 -5.65 -23.68
C HIS A 649 24.20 -6.18 -24.35
N ALA A 650 25.38 -5.71 -23.93
CA ALA A 650 26.66 -6.25 -24.39
C ALA A 650 26.86 -7.72 -23.97
N ALA A 651 26.39 -8.11 -22.78
CA ALA A 651 26.44 -9.50 -22.33
C ALA A 651 25.46 -10.40 -23.13
N PHE A 652 24.24 -9.94 -23.39
CA PHE A 652 23.29 -10.64 -24.28
C PHE A 652 23.86 -10.81 -25.69
N LEU A 653 24.54 -9.78 -26.22
CA LEU A 653 25.25 -9.79 -27.51
C LEU A 653 26.64 -10.46 -27.44
N ASN A 654 26.85 -11.40 -26.50
CA ASN A 654 28.05 -12.23 -26.34
C ASN A 654 29.37 -11.43 -26.40
N SER A 655 29.39 -10.21 -25.85
CA SER A 655 30.50 -9.26 -25.89
C SER A 655 31.02 -8.97 -24.46
N PRO A 656 31.58 -9.97 -23.76
CA PRO A 656 31.81 -9.93 -22.30
C PRO A 656 32.73 -8.79 -21.84
N LYS A 657 33.78 -8.46 -22.60
CA LYS A 657 34.68 -7.34 -22.27
C LYS A 657 33.95 -6.00 -22.26
N SER A 658 33.14 -5.74 -23.28
CA SER A 658 32.31 -4.54 -23.39
C SER A 658 31.25 -4.46 -22.29
N ALA A 659 30.77 -5.62 -21.81
CA ALA A 659 29.87 -5.72 -20.67
C ALA A 659 30.59 -5.36 -19.36
N GLN A 660 31.75 -5.96 -19.09
CA GLN A 660 32.59 -5.69 -17.92
C GLN A 660 32.96 -4.20 -17.81
N GLU A 661 33.44 -3.59 -18.91
CA GLU A 661 33.79 -2.16 -18.97
C GLU A 661 32.59 -1.25 -18.66
N ALA A 662 31.40 -1.58 -19.18
CA ALA A 662 30.18 -0.82 -18.93
C ALA A 662 29.64 -1.00 -17.50
N PHE A 663 29.70 -2.21 -16.94
CA PHE A 663 29.31 -2.49 -15.55
C PHE A 663 30.26 -1.82 -14.55
N GLU A 664 31.58 -1.82 -14.79
CA GLU A 664 32.55 -1.13 -13.94
C GLU A 664 32.31 0.38 -13.95
N LEU A 665 32.07 0.98 -15.12
CA LEU A 665 31.72 2.40 -15.23
C LEU A 665 30.41 2.73 -14.49
N ALA A 666 29.41 1.87 -14.58
CA ALA A 666 28.15 2.01 -13.84
C ALA A 666 28.35 1.89 -12.31
N ILE A 667 29.08 0.88 -11.83
CA ILE A 667 29.41 0.68 -10.40
C ILE A 667 30.15 1.90 -9.84
N ASN A 668 31.16 2.39 -10.55
CA ASN A 668 31.92 3.59 -10.16
C ASN A 668 31.06 4.86 -10.16
N ALA A 669 30.03 4.95 -11.01
CA ALA A 669 29.07 6.05 -11.02
C ALA A 669 28.03 5.96 -9.89
N PHE A 670 27.47 4.77 -9.62
CA PHE A 670 26.61 4.54 -8.45
C PHE A 670 27.36 4.77 -7.13
N GLY A 671 28.64 4.39 -7.06
CA GLY A 671 29.52 4.64 -5.91
C GLY A 671 29.68 6.12 -5.53
N ARG A 672 29.27 7.05 -6.40
CA ARG A 672 29.27 8.51 -6.17
C ARG A 672 27.91 9.07 -5.72
N LEU A 673 26.89 8.24 -5.52
CA LEU A 673 25.59 8.68 -4.99
C LEU A 673 25.67 9.04 -3.50
N SER A 674 25.01 10.14 -3.12
CA SER A 674 24.98 10.68 -1.75
C SER A 674 24.03 9.94 -0.81
N ASP A 675 23.06 9.19 -1.33
CA ASP A 675 22.19 8.30 -0.57
C ASP A 675 22.92 6.95 -0.38
N ASP A 676 23.18 6.58 0.87
CA ASP A 676 23.93 5.39 1.25
C ASP A 676 23.25 4.08 0.88
N ASP A 677 21.93 3.98 1.06
CA ASP A 677 21.19 2.74 0.82
C ASP A 677 20.84 2.59 -0.67
N GLN A 678 20.53 3.71 -1.34
CA GLN A 678 20.36 3.70 -2.78
C GLN A 678 21.69 3.47 -3.53
N ARG A 679 22.82 3.95 -2.99
CA ARG A 679 24.18 3.59 -3.46
C ARG A 679 24.43 2.10 -3.33
N ARG A 680 24.26 1.52 -2.13
CA ARG A 680 24.45 0.08 -1.87
C ARG A 680 23.60 -0.78 -2.82
N LYS A 681 22.31 -0.44 -2.97
CA LYS A 681 21.35 -1.18 -3.80
C LYS A 681 21.74 -1.21 -5.27
N ASP A 682 21.96 -0.06 -5.90
CA ASP A 682 22.22 0.00 -7.35
C ASP A 682 23.65 -0.55 -7.69
N VAL A 683 24.61 -0.41 -6.76
CA VAL A 683 25.93 -1.07 -6.86
C VAL A 683 25.79 -2.60 -6.80
N LEU A 684 25.13 -3.17 -5.79
CA LEU A 684 25.01 -4.62 -5.64
C LEU A 684 24.21 -5.26 -6.78
N GLN A 685 23.14 -4.62 -7.26
CA GLN A 685 22.39 -5.10 -8.43
C GLN A 685 23.28 -5.13 -9.68
N THR A 686 24.05 -4.07 -9.94
CA THR A 686 24.95 -4.01 -11.10
C THR A 686 26.13 -4.98 -10.98
N ALA A 687 26.67 -5.16 -9.77
CA ALA A 687 27.71 -6.14 -9.47
C ALA A 687 27.21 -7.58 -9.64
N THR A 688 25.93 -7.87 -9.36
CA THR A 688 25.31 -9.17 -9.65
C THR A 688 25.35 -9.49 -11.14
N TYR A 689 24.99 -8.53 -12.00
CA TYR A 689 25.06 -8.70 -13.46
C TYR A 689 26.50 -8.85 -13.97
N ARG A 690 27.46 -8.08 -13.42
CA ARG A 690 28.88 -8.27 -13.73
C ARG A 690 29.36 -9.66 -13.32
N ALA A 691 29.04 -10.11 -12.11
CA ALA A 691 29.46 -11.40 -11.59
C ALA A 691 28.92 -12.58 -12.43
N LEU A 692 27.74 -12.47 -13.04
CA LEU A 692 27.25 -13.45 -14.02
C LEU A 692 28.16 -13.53 -15.26
N VAL A 693 28.63 -12.40 -15.79
CA VAL A 693 29.60 -12.38 -16.91
C VAL A 693 30.95 -12.96 -16.46
N ASP A 694 31.42 -12.60 -15.27
CA ASP A 694 32.70 -13.08 -14.74
C ASP A 694 32.66 -14.60 -14.45
N VAL A 695 31.52 -15.15 -14.01
CA VAL A 695 31.27 -16.60 -13.85
C VAL A 695 31.29 -17.36 -15.18
N GLU A 696 30.87 -16.73 -16.28
CA GLU A 696 30.81 -17.40 -17.58
C GLU A 696 32.14 -17.24 -18.36
N TYR A 697 32.69 -16.03 -18.42
CA TYR A 697 33.83 -15.67 -19.29
C TYR A 697 35.10 -15.20 -18.56
N GLY A 698 35.06 -14.97 -17.25
CA GLY A 698 36.19 -14.41 -16.49
C GLY A 698 37.25 -15.45 -16.08
N GLU A 699 38.35 -14.98 -15.50
CA GLU A 699 39.35 -15.84 -14.84
C GLU A 699 38.84 -16.40 -13.50
N ALA A 700 39.30 -17.58 -13.09
CA ALA A 700 38.73 -18.33 -11.96
C ALA A 700 38.72 -17.54 -10.63
N ASP A 701 39.82 -16.89 -10.28
CA ASP A 701 39.95 -16.14 -9.03
C ASP A 701 39.16 -14.83 -9.06
N GLU A 702 39.11 -14.14 -10.20
CA GLU A 702 38.33 -12.89 -10.36
C GLU A 702 36.83 -13.17 -10.38
N ALA A 703 36.40 -14.25 -11.04
CA ALA A 703 35.02 -14.75 -10.98
C ALA A 703 34.60 -15.06 -9.53
N ARG A 704 35.48 -15.70 -8.75
CA ARG A 704 35.20 -15.96 -7.34
C ARG A 704 35.06 -14.67 -6.54
N LYS A 705 35.99 -13.72 -6.69
CA LYS A 705 35.93 -12.41 -6.01
C LYS A 705 34.66 -11.63 -6.37
N ALA A 706 34.26 -11.65 -7.63
CA ALA A 706 33.04 -10.98 -8.10
C ALA A 706 31.78 -11.60 -7.47
N VAL A 707 31.71 -12.93 -7.36
CA VAL A 707 30.62 -13.63 -6.66
C VAL A 707 30.64 -13.31 -5.15
N GLU A 708 31.79 -13.47 -4.48
CA GLU A 708 31.89 -13.29 -3.03
C GLU A 708 31.73 -11.82 -2.59
N PHE A 709 31.96 -10.84 -3.47
CA PHE A 709 31.59 -9.45 -3.26
C PHE A 709 30.06 -9.23 -3.20
N VAL A 710 29.29 -9.97 -4.00
CA VAL A 710 27.83 -9.85 -4.08
C VAL A 710 27.12 -10.66 -2.99
N ILE A 711 27.54 -11.92 -2.77
CA ILE A 711 26.82 -12.86 -1.89
C ILE A 711 27.50 -13.09 -0.54
N GLY A 712 28.69 -12.52 -0.29
CA GLY A 712 29.56 -12.90 0.81
C GLY A 712 30.29 -14.22 0.54
N PRO A 713 31.01 -14.78 1.53
CA PRO A 713 31.74 -16.04 1.37
C PRO A 713 30.83 -17.18 0.88
N ILE A 714 31.23 -17.90 -0.17
CA ILE A 714 30.35 -18.88 -0.85
C ILE A 714 29.80 -19.94 0.11
N VAL A 715 30.58 -20.37 1.11
CA VAL A 715 30.14 -21.35 2.12
C VAL A 715 29.01 -20.82 3.00
N GLU A 716 29.11 -19.58 3.49
CA GLU A 716 28.06 -18.92 4.27
C GLU A 716 26.83 -18.59 3.40
N ALA A 717 27.07 -18.23 2.14
CA ALA A 717 26.01 -17.96 1.18
C ALA A 717 25.20 -19.24 0.85
N ILE A 718 25.84 -20.41 0.80
CA ILE A 718 25.16 -21.71 0.65
C ILE A 718 24.18 -21.93 1.82
N ASP A 719 24.64 -21.80 3.07
CA ASP A 719 23.80 -21.98 4.26
C ASP A 719 22.61 -21.01 4.28
N ARG A 720 22.84 -19.74 3.95
CA ARG A 720 21.84 -18.68 3.99
C ARG A 720 20.83 -18.73 2.84
N LEU A 721 21.30 -18.97 1.61
CA LEU A 721 20.46 -18.88 0.40
C LEU A 721 19.71 -20.18 0.11
N ALA A 722 20.22 -21.35 0.51
CA ALA A 722 19.51 -22.62 0.34
C ALA A 722 18.11 -22.61 1.00
N VAL A 723 17.97 -21.92 2.13
CA VAL A 723 16.77 -21.91 2.99
C VAL A 723 15.94 -20.62 2.88
N SER A 724 16.18 -19.79 1.86
CA SER A 724 15.57 -18.46 1.71
C SER A 724 14.65 -18.38 0.49
N ASP A 725 13.35 -18.13 0.68
CA ASP A 725 12.38 -17.73 -0.34
C ASP A 725 12.40 -16.20 -0.65
N ALA A 726 12.88 -15.40 0.31
CA ALA A 726 12.77 -13.94 0.37
C ALA A 726 13.06 -13.23 -0.97
N PRO A 727 12.16 -12.36 -1.49
CA PRO A 727 12.31 -11.72 -2.80
C PRO A 727 13.59 -10.89 -3.00
N ALA A 728 14.21 -10.38 -1.94
CA ALA A 728 15.48 -9.66 -1.99
C ALA A 728 16.70 -10.57 -2.29
N ASN A 729 16.61 -11.87 -1.98
CA ASN A 729 17.72 -12.82 -2.11
C ASN A 729 17.73 -13.57 -3.45
N LYS A 730 16.64 -13.55 -4.23
CA LYS A 730 16.46 -14.45 -5.38
C LYS A 730 17.53 -14.32 -6.47
N TYR A 731 18.02 -13.11 -6.76
CA TYR A 731 19.11 -12.93 -7.74
C TYR A 731 20.50 -13.30 -7.18
N HIS A 732 20.72 -13.12 -5.87
CA HIS A 732 21.94 -13.63 -5.20
C HIS A 732 21.97 -15.17 -5.19
N HIS A 733 20.81 -15.81 -5.00
CA HIS A 733 20.69 -17.26 -5.08
C HIS A 733 20.85 -17.76 -6.53
N HIS A 734 20.26 -17.10 -7.52
CA HIS A 734 20.51 -17.40 -8.94
C HIS A 734 22.01 -17.32 -9.30
N LEU A 735 22.72 -16.28 -8.87
CA LEU A 735 24.17 -16.16 -9.02
C LEU A 735 24.94 -17.31 -8.32
N LEU A 736 24.53 -17.70 -7.11
CA LEU A 736 25.11 -18.87 -6.42
C LEU A 736 24.87 -20.17 -7.21
N MET A 737 23.68 -20.38 -7.78
CA MET A 737 23.41 -21.58 -8.58
C MET A 737 24.23 -21.59 -9.88
N ARG A 738 24.36 -20.45 -10.56
CA ARG A 738 25.25 -20.27 -11.73
C ARG A 738 26.71 -20.57 -11.38
N TRP A 739 27.21 -20.11 -10.22
CA TRP A 739 28.53 -20.50 -9.69
C TRP A 739 28.61 -22.01 -9.48
N LEU A 740 27.68 -22.61 -8.73
CA LEU A 740 27.73 -24.03 -8.33
C LEU A 740 27.71 -25.00 -9.53
N ILE A 741 26.98 -24.67 -10.61
CA ILE A 741 26.99 -25.47 -11.83
C ILE A 741 28.27 -25.23 -12.65
N GLY A 742 28.65 -23.97 -12.87
CA GLY A 742 29.73 -23.61 -13.80
C GLY A 742 31.15 -23.78 -13.26
N ARG A 743 31.40 -23.40 -12.00
CA ARG A 743 32.76 -23.31 -11.41
C ARG A 743 32.90 -23.89 -9.99
N GLY A 744 31.80 -24.08 -9.27
CA GLY A 744 31.82 -24.53 -7.89
C GLY A 744 32.49 -25.89 -7.71
N ASN A 745 33.31 -26.04 -6.67
CA ASN A 745 34.01 -27.30 -6.43
C ASN A 745 33.08 -28.39 -5.86
N ALA A 746 33.55 -29.63 -5.81
CA ALA A 746 32.75 -30.77 -5.35
C ALA A 746 32.22 -30.60 -3.92
N ASN A 747 32.99 -29.96 -3.02
CA ASN A 747 32.58 -29.72 -1.64
C ASN A 747 31.50 -28.63 -1.55
N GLU A 748 31.61 -27.56 -2.35
CA GLU A 748 30.58 -26.51 -2.45
C GLU A 748 29.25 -27.07 -2.98
N ARG A 749 29.29 -27.91 -4.02
CA ARG A 749 28.10 -28.59 -4.55
C ARG A 749 27.50 -29.56 -3.52
N ALA A 750 28.32 -30.40 -2.88
CA ALA A 750 27.85 -31.33 -1.85
C ALA A 750 27.27 -30.60 -0.63
N ALA A 751 27.86 -29.48 -0.21
CA ALA A 751 27.34 -28.64 0.86
C ALA A 751 25.94 -28.08 0.51
N TYR A 752 25.75 -27.57 -0.72
CA TYR A 752 24.42 -27.09 -1.14
C TYR A 752 23.38 -28.22 -1.22
N VAL A 753 23.75 -29.38 -1.77
CA VAL A 753 22.87 -30.57 -1.85
C VAL A 753 22.53 -31.14 -0.47
N SER A 754 23.42 -31.03 0.53
CA SER A 754 23.13 -31.46 1.91
C SER A 754 21.93 -30.73 2.54
N LYS A 755 21.54 -29.56 2.00
CA LYS A 755 20.42 -28.74 2.47
C LYS A 755 19.08 -29.08 1.77
N ARG A 756 19.02 -30.10 0.92
CA ARG A 756 17.83 -30.46 0.10
C ARG A 756 16.51 -30.52 0.88
N LEU A 757 16.52 -31.07 2.10
CA LEU A 757 15.32 -31.15 2.96
C LEU A 757 14.86 -29.80 3.55
N SER A 758 15.60 -28.72 3.33
CA SER A 758 15.31 -27.36 3.81
C SER A 758 15.27 -26.34 2.67
N TRP A 759 15.27 -26.80 1.41
CA TRP A 759 15.25 -25.94 0.22
C TRP A 759 13.92 -25.18 0.08
N GLN A 760 13.97 -23.86 0.24
CA GLN A 760 12.81 -22.98 0.02
C GLN A 760 12.71 -22.51 -1.44
N CYS A 761 11.52 -22.06 -1.83
CA CYS A 761 11.21 -21.55 -3.16
C CYS A 761 10.19 -20.42 -3.05
N GLY A 762 10.47 -19.27 -3.66
CA GLY A 762 9.55 -18.14 -3.75
C GLY A 762 8.99 -17.94 -5.17
N ASP A 763 8.37 -16.79 -5.41
CA ASP A 763 7.63 -16.49 -6.64
C ASP A 763 8.42 -15.76 -7.74
N GLY A 764 8.10 -16.12 -8.98
CA GLY A 764 8.53 -15.44 -10.20
C GLY A 764 10.01 -15.65 -10.58
N HIS A 765 10.41 -15.17 -11.76
CA HIS A 765 11.80 -15.22 -12.22
C HIS A 765 12.75 -14.59 -11.18
N PRO A 766 13.92 -15.21 -10.85
CA PRO A 766 14.54 -16.37 -11.51
C PRO A 766 14.26 -17.73 -10.83
N TRP A 767 13.23 -17.88 -9.99
CA TRP A 767 12.95 -19.15 -9.29
C TRP A 767 12.82 -20.40 -10.19
N PRO A 768 12.23 -20.34 -11.40
CA PRO A 768 12.30 -21.45 -12.37
C PRO A 768 13.72 -21.95 -12.66
N LEU A 769 14.69 -21.04 -12.79
CA LEU A 769 16.08 -21.37 -13.10
C LEU A 769 16.80 -21.96 -11.88
N ILE A 770 16.53 -21.42 -10.69
CA ILE A 770 17.03 -21.97 -9.42
C ILE A 770 16.55 -23.42 -9.21
N GLU A 771 15.28 -23.69 -9.48
CA GLU A 771 14.73 -25.06 -9.45
C GLU A 771 15.36 -25.95 -10.52
N LEU A 772 15.50 -25.48 -11.77
CA LEU A 772 16.19 -26.26 -12.81
C LEU A 772 17.64 -26.61 -12.41
N TYR A 773 18.38 -25.68 -11.80
CA TYR A 773 19.75 -25.93 -11.34
C TYR A 773 19.82 -26.83 -10.11
N ARG A 774 18.81 -26.83 -9.23
CA ARG A 774 18.66 -27.89 -8.19
C ARG A 774 18.53 -29.26 -8.85
N GLY A 775 17.77 -29.36 -9.93
CA GLY A 775 17.71 -30.58 -10.75
C GLY A 775 19.06 -30.98 -11.35
N MET A 776 19.80 -30.04 -11.94
CA MET A 776 21.14 -30.32 -12.50
C MET A 776 22.16 -30.78 -11.45
N LEU A 777 22.09 -30.27 -10.21
CA LEU A 777 22.94 -30.76 -9.11
C LEU A 777 22.57 -32.17 -8.62
N LEU A 778 21.37 -32.66 -8.95
CA LEU A 778 20.87 -33.96 -8.48
C LEU A 778 20.92 -35.06 -9.54
N VAL A 779 20.93 -34.74 -10.83
CA VAL A 779 20.65 -35.70 -11.93
C VAL A 779 21.47 -37.00 -11.90
N ASP A 780 22.76 -36.93 -11.52
CA ASP A 780 23.66 -38.09 -11.44
C ASP A 780 23.43 -38.97 -10.19
N SER A 781 22.65 -38.49 -9.22
CA SER A 781 22.45 -39.12 -7.90
C SER A 781 20.98 -39.47 -7.59
N ASP A 782 20.04 -38.65 -8.05
CA ASP A 782 18.60 -38.79 -7.87
C ASP A 782 17.89 -38.18 -9.10
N LYS A 783 18.02 -38.89 -10.23
CA LYS A 783 17.40 -38.50 -11.50
C LYS A 783 15.86 -38.29 -11.39
N PRO A 784 15.09 -39.11 -10.65
CA PRO A 784 13.66 -38.84 -10.44
C PRO A 784 13.36 -37.49 -9.76
N GLU A 785 14.12 -37.09 -8.74
CA GLU A 785 13.95 -35.75 -8.15
C GLU A 785 14.39 -34.65 -9.11
N ALA A 786 15.46 -34.87 -9.89
CA ALA A 786 15.90 -33.92 -10.91
C ALA A 786 14.78 -33.61 -11.93
N CYS A 787 14.06 -34.63 -12.41
CA CYS A 787 12.87 -34.46 -13.24
C CYS A 787 11.78 -33.62 -12.54
N ARG A 788 11.49 -33.87 -11.26
CA ARG A 788 10.49 -33.09 -10.50
C ARG A 788 10.87 -31.62 -10.37
N HIS A 789 12.13 -31.32 -10.10
CA HIS A 789 12.62 -29.93 -10.06
C HIS A 789 12.48 -29.23 -11.42
N ALA A 790 12.78 -29.91 -12.53
CA ALA A 790 12.61 -29.35 -13.87
C ALA A 790 11.12 -29.19 -14.29
N ILE A 791 10.21 -30.05 -13.79
CA ILE A 791 8.76 -29.89 -13.96
C ILE A 791 8.25 -28.69 -13.13
N LYS A 792 8.60 -28.61 -11.84
CA LYS A 792 8.25 -27.48 -10.97
C LYS A 792 8.73 -26.14 -11.55
N ALA A 793 9.93 -26.12 -12.14
CA ALA A 793 10.46 -24.97 -12.85
C ALA A 793 9.57 -24.53 -14.04
N TYR A 794 9.06 -25.49 -14.83
CA TYR A 794 8.09 -25.22 -15.90
C TYR A 794 6.75 -24.70 -15.36
N GLU A 795 6.24 -25.28 -14.27
CA GLU A 795 4.97 -24.86 -13.65
C GLU A 795 5.03 -23.40 -13.16
N LEU A 796 6.08 -23.04 -12.40
CA LEU A 796 6.35 -21.67 -11.94
C LEU A 796 6.46 -20.66 -13.10
N ALA A 797 6.98 -21.10 -14.24
CA ALA A 797 7.15 -20.30 -15.45
C ALA A 797 5.90 -20.23 -16.36
N SER A 798 4.89 -21.08 -16.13
CA SER A 798 3.71 -21.23 -17.01
C SER A 798 2.43 -20.61 -16.46
N GLY A 799 2.48 -19.92 -15.31
CA GLY A 799 1.32 -19.26 -14.71
C GLY A 799 0.68 -18.19 -15.63
N ASN A 800 -0.63 -17.98 -15.49
CA ASN A 800 -1.45 -17.14 -16.38
C ASN A 800 -0.96 -15.69 -16.56
N PHE A 801 -0.18 -15.16 -15.62
CA PHE A 801 0.36 -13.81 -15.64
C PHE A 801 1.82 -13.71 -16.14
N GLN A 802 2.42 -14.82 -16.58
CA GLN A 802 3.81 -14.85 -17.05
C GLN A 802 3.92 -14.43 -18.52
N GLY A 803 4.75 -13.42 -18.79
CA GLY A 803 5.06 -12.94 -20.14
C GLY A 803 5.87 -13.95 -20.98
N PRO A 804 5.95 -13.75 -22.32
CA PRO A 804 6.50 -14.76 -23.23
C PRO A 804 7.95 -15.19 -22.95
N VAL A 805 8.81 -14.30 -22.47
CA VAL A 805 10.20 -14.64 -22.09
C VAL A 805 10.24 -15.65 -20.94
N VAL A 806 9.41 -15.46 -19.91
CA VAL A 806 9.34 -16.38 -18.78
C VAL A 806 8.76 -17.73 -19.24
N ARG A 807 7.79 -17.73 -20.16
CA ARG A 807 7.29 -18.96 -20.78
C ARG A 807 8.32 -19.67 -21.66
N LEU A 808 9.24 -18.94 -22.31
CA LEU A 808 10.39 -19.53 -23.02
C LEU A 808 11.40 -20.15 -22.05
N ILE A 809 11.67 -19.50 -20.91
CA ILE A 809 12.45 -20.10 -19.82
C ILE A 809 11.79 -21.40 -19.33
N GLY A 810 10.47 -21.40 -19.12
CA GLY A 810 9.70 -22.59 -18.77
C GLY A 810 9.80 -23.70 -19.82
N ALA A 811 9.67 -23.37 -21.11
CA ALA A 811 9.83 -24.30 -22.21
C ALA A 811 11.22 -24.95 -22.24
N CYS A 812 12.27 -24.20 -21.89
CA CYS A 812 13.62 -24.75 -21.71
C CYS A 812 13.69 -25.71 -20.52
N CYS A 813 13.14 -25.34 -19.35
CA CYS A 813 13.08 -26.22 -18.18
C CYS A 813 12.37 -27.56 -18.49
N ARG A 814 11.24 -27.50 -19.22
CA ARG A 814 10.46 -28.67 -19.62
C ARG A 814 11.17 -29.52 -20.67
N ALA A 815 11.92 -28.91 -21.59
CA ALA A 815 12.78 -29.63 -22.52
C ALA A 815 13.90 -30.40 -21.80
N VAL A 816 14.46 -29.87 -20.72
CA VAL A 816 15.45 -30.60 -19.89
C VAL A 816 14.80 -31.77 -19.16
N ALA A 817 13.60 -31.61 -18.59
CA ALA A 817 12.84 -32.74 -18.05
C ALA A 817 12.59 -33.83 -19.11
N MET A 818 12.31 -33.43 -20.35
CA MET A 818 12.13 -34.36 -21.47
C MET A 818 13.43 -35.10 -21.84
N ALA A 819 14.57 -34.40 -21.89
CA ALA A 819 15.89 -35.02 -22.07
C ALA A 819 16.24 -36.01 -20.94
N TRP A 820 15.66 -35.83 -19.75
CA TRP A 820 15.79 -36.77 -18.64
C TRP A 820 14.77 -37.92 -18.68
N GLY A 821 13.77 -37.88 -19.55
CA GLY A 821 12.88 -39.01 -19.87
C GLY A 821 11.38 -38.76 -19.65
N GLU A 822 10.98 -37.54 -19.26
CA GLU A 822 9.57 -37.17 -19.11
C GLU A 822 8.90 -36.89 -20.47
N ALA A 823 7.64 -37.29 -20.64
CA ALA A 823 6.91 -36.97 -21.87
C ALA A 823 6.49 -35.49 -21.89
N TRP A 824 6.63 -34.82 -23.05
CA TRP A 824 6.10 -33.46 -23.27
C TRP A 824 5.35 -33.32 -24.63
N PRO A 825 4.15 -33.95 -24.77
CA PRO A 825 3.42 -33.96 -26.05
C PRO A 825 3.02 -32.57 -26.57
N GLU A 826 2.77 -31.61 -25.68
CA GLU A 826 2.32 -30.26 -26.01
C GLU A 826 3.45 -29.31 -26.43
N GLY A 827 4.72 -29.70 -26.25
CA GLY A 827 5.91 -28.88 -26.53
C GLY A 827 5.95 -28.22 -27.92
N PRO A 828 5.68 -28.93 -29.04
CA PRO A 828 5.67 -28.33 -30.36
C PRO A 828 4.65 -27.17 -30.52
N ALA A 829 3.51 -27.23 -29.82
CA ALA A 829 2.49 -26.19 -29.85
C ALA A 829 2.85 -25.00 -28.96
N VAL A 830 3.44 -25.26 -27.78
CA VAL A 830 4.00 -24.21 -26.91
C VAL A 830 5.08 -23.42 -27.66
N ILE A 831 6.00 -24.11 -28.33
CA ILE A 831 7.10 -23.47 -29.08
C ILE A 831 6.58 -22.66 -30.27
N SER A 832 5.65 -23.20 -31.07
CA SER A 832 5.05 -22.43 -32.17
C SER A 832 4.27 -21.19 -31.68
N THR A 833 3.77 -21.21 -30.45
CA THR A 833 3.14 -20.05 -29.81
C THR A 833 4.17 -19.01 -29.38
N LEU A 834 5.34 -19.45 -28.88
CA LEU A 834 6.45 -18.57 -28.49
C LEU A 834 7.11 -17.90 -29.71
N GLU A 835 7.29 -18.59 -30.83
CA GLU A 835 7.83 -18.02 -32.08
C GLU A 835 6.95 -16.89 -32.64
N GLY A 836 5.63 -17.03 -32.53
CA GLY A 836 4.67 -15.99 -32.90
C GLY A 836 4.59 -14.81 -31.91
N GLN A 837 5.10 -14.97 -30.69
CA GLN A 837 5.12 -13.93 -29.65
C GLN A 837 6.48 -13.24 -29.55
N LEU A 838 7.58 -13.94 -29.82
CA LEU A 838 8.95 -13.43 -29.73
C LEU A 838 9.66 -13.59 -31.09
N PRO A 839 9.25 -12.84 -32.14
CA PRO A 839 9.77 -13.02 -33.49
C PRO A 839 11.28 -12.78 -33.63
N ALA A 840 11.88 -11.92 -32.78
CA ALA A 840 13.32 -11.72 -32.73
C ALA A 840 14.06 -12.80 -31.90
N ALA A 841 13.35 -13.59 -31.08
CA ALA A 841 13.94 -14.74 -30.38
C ALA A 841 14.05 -15.99 -31.28
N ASN A 842 13.56 -15.96 -32.53
CA ASN A 842 13.49 -17.13 -33.40
C ASN A 842 14.85 -17.80 -33.67
N GLU A 843 15.95 -17.02 -33.73
CA GLU A 843 17.31 -17.58 -33.86
C GLU A 843 17.74 -18.40 -32.62
N TYR A 844 17.29 -17.99 -31.42
CA TYR A 844 17.51 -18.71 -30.16
C TYR A 844 16.58 -19.92 -30.04
N ILE A 845 15.30 -19.77 -30.39
CA ILE A 845 14.29 -20.84 -30.32
C ILE A 845 14.64 -22.03 -31.25
N VAL A 846 15.37 -21.80 -32.36
CA VAL A 846 15.84 -22.90 -33.22
C VAL A 846 16.78 -23.87 -32.49
N HIS A 847 17.51 -23.41 -31.47
CA HIS A 847 18.35 -24.27 -30.64
C HIS A 847 17.52 -25.14 -29.68
N LEU A 848 16.42 -24.60 -29.13
CA LEU A 848 15.46 -25.37 -28.34
C LEU A 848 14.78 -26.46 -29.17
N ARG A 849 14.34 -26.12 -30.40
CA ARG A 849 13.79 -27.11 -31.36
C ARG A 849 14.79 -28.22 -31.67
N ARG A 850 16.07 -27.89 -31.87
CA ARG A 850 17.13 -28.88 -32.13
C ARG A 850 17.34 -29.81 -30.95
N PHE A 851 17.43 -29.26 -29.74
CA PHE A 851 17.59 -30.05 -28.51
C PHE A 851 16.41 -30.98 -28.22
N LEU A 852 15.19 -30.61 -28.63
CA LEU A 852 14.01 -31.47 -28.51
C LEU A 852 13.96 -32.57 -29.58
N ALA A 853 14.52 -32.35 -30.77
CA ALA A 853 14.63 -33.37 -31.80
C ALA A 853 15.76 -34.38 -31.50
N GLU A 854 16.87 -33.92 -30.93
CA GLU A 854 18.04 -34.74 -30.58
C GLU A 854 18.65 -34.29 -29.24
N PRO A 855 18.09 -34.75 -28.10
CA PRO A 855 18.58 -34.40 -26.76
C PRO A 855 20.02 -34.90 -26.55
N SER A 856 20.97 -33.97 -26.54
CA SER A 856 22.40 -34.25 -26.56
C SER A 856 23.20 -33.14 -25.86
N GLY A 857 24.38 -33.48 -25.33
CA GLY A 857 25.20 -32.57 -24.52
C GLY A 857 24.69 -32.39 -23.08
N HIS A 858 25.35 -31.54 -22.31
CA HIS A 858 24.89 -31.16 -20.97
C HIS A 858 23.77 -30.11 -21.08
N PRO A 859 22.67 -30.17 -20.31
CA PRO A 859 21.53 -29.24 -20.43
C PRO A 859 21.87 -27.74 -20.43
N MET A 860 22.94 -27.32 -19.73
CA MET A 860 23.45 -25.94 -19.77
C MET A 860 23.81 -25.48 -21.19
N GLU A 861 24.33 -26.36 -22.04
CA GLU A 861 24.69 -26.04 -23.42
C GLU A 861 23.49 -25.66 -24.30
N MET A 862 22.28 -26.08 -23.91
CA MET A 862 21.04 -25.64 -24.55
C MET A 862 20.62 -24.28 -23.97
N LEU A 863 20.63 -24.13 -22.63
CA LEU A 863 20.29 -22.87 -21.98
C LEU A 863 21.14 -21.70 -22.50
N GLN A 864 22.46 -21.85 -22.56
CA GLN A 864 23.37 -20.81 -23.07
C GLN A 864 23.09 -20.40 -24.54
N LYS A 865 22.48 -21.28 -25.35
CA LYS A 865 22.15 -21.03 -26.77
C LYS A 865 20.72 -20.52 -26.98
N VAL A 866 19.82 -20.67 -26.00
CA VAL A 866 18.40 -20.27 -26.08
C VAL A 866 18.08 -19.04 -25.20
N LEU A 867 18.80 -18.89 -24.10
CA LEU A 867 18.53 -17.94 -23.01
C LEU A 867 19.83 -17.18 -22.68
N PRO A 868 20.25 -16.19 -23.48
CA PRO A 868 21.54 -15.54 -23.32
C PRO A 868 21.70 -14.82 -21.97
N PHE A 869 22.95 -14.73 -21.52
CA PHE A 869 23.37 -14.00 -20.32
C PHE A 869 22.57 -14.32 -19.04
N ASN A 870 21.66 -13.46 -18.58
CA ASN A 870 20.94 -13.59 -17.30
C ASN A 870 19.54 -14.20 -17.45
N PHE A 871 19.13 -14.58 -18.67
CA PHE A 871 17.90 -15.33 -18.91
C PHE A 871 18.04 -16.82 -18.55
N HIS A 872 19.26 -17.31 -18.28
CA HIS A 872 19.52 -18.61 -17.65
C HIS A 872 20.19 -18.46 -16.28
#